data_AF-A0A1S7QVY4-F1
#
_entry.id   AF-A0A1S7QVY4-F1
#
_cell.length_a   1.000
_cell.length_b   1.000
_cell.length_c   1.000
_cell.angle_alpha   90.00
_cell.angle_beta   90.00
_cell.angle_gamma   90.00
#
_symmetry.space_group_name_H-M   'P 1'
#
loop_
_entity.id
_entity.type
_entity.pdbx_description
1 polymer ?
#
loop_
_entity_poly.entity_id
_entity_poly.type
_entity_poly.pdbx_seq_one_letter_code
_entity_poly.pdbx_strand_id
1 'polypeptide(L)'
;MGLLQSQTNQISLNPAISKIDISPTEIKPGANVIPSRAVEVQPGYWFHLVLVADGFANFSETGFDRPNPDAHALSAELAGVLRETAKECKEKPGFKLGLSLVVLCGFGRGQLLELKGPAGWLVEGISGYDLEVLGWRHDFDIAELFKFLLAEIDAAFKGFPLMAINGILARIGFAYGNRGHVLPHEALPDGAENATLIVPTNAHLDLRVQHHLRFDEHVVVAPDGEIVVMRRKDGGKRSPEKTQRIHVSYSDASRVRFRAVWKSKARNWWLETVPRGGEPVQLYPIFEMQTVWMERIAPVLDQSFPELPDTITWRLVTSAWPQMKSEDICPPSAEEIHASIGASHDRTRKVVTTEIGPAFFYGLSHAENISETALVQALVREVVQFSSAPATDIADLVVRIVPSPHARQLHAFAPQDLRDHVRHSIDRSAVDISAFDDAAIRLGLGWHGVSRPGGTLRERGECTRALNAVTVAAEEMFCTDLSHFERHALIERVIANREASILDKRRWERTSTAILGLASDPQETREEIFERLVKANGTDLASRIILEAAICECPAGSGYELADIDLSRLMAQAMMIHHLGGFSDAIHYEGMKPQVRISPAGEVQIDTSFFDAVVEPVGRSFATLQLDRHREQYTSLLRDPELSPTDISAHVESGFLKAWEAELGVSLIDFRTALEALENRLYEKGRAYETLPRDDVIDYLNQHIANAEAFISALELVPRPAWRNVSPPFTDQDRQPWRFRRRLSVARRPILRLEPASNADVVIAPGMIRDAFAIMLHNFYQGQFDLGTLTSKEMKRWREHIVAKEAAEFEERVVMHLEELGWNARRGVKFPHVLGKALSEDLGDIDVLAWHEDGRVMLLECKDLQFAKTPSEIAKQLSKFRGQTDEKGRPDLLAKHLKRVALATEQKDAFRTHLNLSEIAIDGALVFAHTVPMSFAAERIGHSVTLLTYDQLDPFFSSAH
;
A
#
# COMPACT_ATOMS: atom_id res chain seq x y z
N MET A 1 -42.12 20.62 -3.73
CA MET A 1 -40.86 21.39 -3.80
C MET A 1 -39.98 21.20 -2.56
N GLY A 2 -40.43 21.53 -1.33
CA GLY A 2 -39.56 21.46 -0.13
C GLY A 2 -38.91 20.09 0.14
N LEU A 3 -39.65 18.99 -0.06
CA LEU A 3 -39.12 17.63 0.11
C LEU A 3 -38.04 17.28 -0.93
N LEU A 4 -38.26 17.65 -2.18
CA LEU A 4 -37.29 17.43 -3.26
C LEU A 4 -36.02 18.27 -3.04
N GLN A 5 -36.17 19.53 -2.62
CA GLN A 5 -35.04 20.36 -2.22
C GLN A 5 -34.24 19.73 -1.07
N SER A 6 -34.93 19.14 -0.08
CA SER A 6 -34.28 18.43 1.02
C SER A 6 -33.51 17.20 0.53
N GLN A 7 -34.08 16.40 -0.37
CA GLN A 7 -33.39 15.25 -0.97
C GLN A 7 -32.18 15.70 -1.80
N THR A 8 -32.30 16.75 -2.60
CA THR A 8 -31.16 17.33 -3.34
C THR A 8 -30.05 17.80 -2.40
N ASN A 9 -30.40 18.45 -1.29
CA ASN A 9 -29.43 18.87 -0.28
C ASN A 9 -28.75 17.68 0.42
N GLN A 10 -29.45 16.55 0.58
CA GLN A 10 -28.86 15.34 1.14
C GLN A 10 -27.91 14.66 0.13
N ILE A 11 -28.34 14.53 -1.12
CA ILE A 11 -27.52 13.99 -2.21
C ILE A 11 -26.27 14.85 -2.43
N SER A 12 -26.35 16.17 -2.27
CA SER A 12 -25.17 17.04 -2.40
C SER A 12 -24.17 16.91 -1.25
N LEU A 13 -24.54 16.31 -0.12
CA LEU A 13 -23.61 15.94 0.96
C LEU A 13 -22.99 14.56 0.77
N ASN A 14 -23.52 13.76 -0.17
CA ASN A 14 -23.01 12.43 -0.46
C ASN A 14 -21.56 12.52 -0.97
N PRO A 15 -20.58 11.82 -0.38
CA PRO A 15 -19.18 11.92 -0.79
C PRO A 15 -18.90 11.56 -2.26
N ALA A 16 -19.66 10.65 -2.87
CA ALA A 16 -19.49 10.30 -4.28
C ALA A 16 -19.94 11.43 -5.22
N ILE A 17 -20.85 12.29 -4.77
CA ILE A 17 -21.37 13.42 -5.56
C ILE A 17 -20.63 14.72 -5.22
N SER A 18 -20.44 15.02 -3.93
CA SER A 18 -19.81 16.26 -3.45
C SER A 18 -18.33 16.43 -3.84
N LYS A 19 -17.63 15.32 -4.10
CA LYS A 19 -16.26 15.34 -4.63
C LYS A 19 -16.18 15.75 -6.10
N ILE A 20 -17.33 15.78 -6.79
CA ILE A 20 -17.43 16.11 -8.20
C ILE A 20 -18.04 17.50 -8.29
N ASP A 21 -17.52 18.32 -9.21
CA ASP A 21 -17.95 19.70 -9.40
C ASP A 21 -19.31 19.82 -10.11
N ILE A 22 -20.33 19.16 -9.56
CA ILE A 22 -21.71 19.24 -10.05
C ILE A 22 -22.35 20.49 -9.44
N SER A 23 -22.61 21.48 -10.29
CA SER A 23 -23.35 22.67 -9.88
C SER A 23 -24.77 22.32 -9.41
N PRO A 24 -25.29 23.00 -8.36
CA PRO A 24 -26.68 22.83 -7.95
C PRO A 24 -27.64 23.07 -9.11
N THR A 25 -28.44 22.06 -9.46
CA THR A 25 -29.42 22.19 -10.54
C THR A 25 -30.59 23.07 -10.09
N GLU A 26 -30.97 24.07 -10.90
CA GLU A 26 -32.18 24.85 -10.67
C GLU A 26 -33.42 23.96 -10.83
N ILE A 27 -34.17 23.77 -9.75
CA ILE A 27 -35.40 22.97 -9.76
C ILE A 27 -36.54 23.85 -10.28
N LYS A 28 -36.90 23.67 -11.55
CA LYS A 28 -38.06 24.34 -12.14
C LYS A 28 -39.36 23.77 -11.54
N PRO A 29 -40.33 24.62 -11.15
CA PRO A 29 -41.63 24.14 -10.67
C PRO A 29 -42.31 23.23 -11.71
N GLY A 30 -42.73 22.03 -11.29
CA GLY A 30 -43.42 21.06 -12.15
C GLY A 30 -42.52 20.18 -13.01
N ALA A 31 -41.19 20.33 -12.95
CA ALA A 31 -40.25 19.43 -13.62
C ALA A 31 -40.15 18.09 -12.89
N ASN A 32 -40.25 16.99 -13.62
CA ASN A 32 -40.10 15.64 -13.10
C ASN A 32 -38.75 15.00 -13.50
N VAL A 33 -38.12 15.48 -14.58
CA VAL A 33 -36.75 15.13 -14.98
C VAL A 33 -35.87 16.36 -14.75
N ILE A 34 -34.88 16.22 -13.88
CA ILE A 34 -34.03 17.33 -13.43
C ILE A 34 -32.57 16.95 -13.72
N PRO A 35 -32.06 17.27 -14.92
CA PRO A 35 -30.68 16.98 -15.29
C PRO A 35 -29.71 17.99 -14.67
N SER A 36 -28.59 17.51 -14.16
CA SER A 36 -27.43 18.36 -13.91
C SER A 36 -26.76 18.74 -15.24
N ARG A 37 -25.87 19.73 -15.19
CA ARG A 37 -24.86 19.84 -16.25
C ARG A 37 -23.96 18.60 -16.21
N ALA A 38 -23.59 18.08 -17.39
CA ALA A 38 -22.56 17.05 -17.47
C ALA A 38 -21.19 17.63 -17.15
N VAL A 39 -20.40 16.87 -16.39
CA VAL A 39 -19.09 17.28 -15.90
C VAL A 39 -18.05 16.26 -16.32
N GLU A 40 -16.89 16.73 -16.74
CA GLU A 40 -15.73 15.88 -16.95
C GLU A 40 -15.14 15.57 -15.58
N VAL A 41 -15.30 14.34 -15.10
CA VAL A 41 -14.87 13.93 -13.76
C VAL A 41 -13.38 13.62 -13.71
N GLN A 42 -12.85 13.14 -14.84
CA GLN A 42 -11.45 12.84 -15.10
C GLN A 42 -11.21 12.99 -16.61
N PRO A 43 -9.96 13.14 -17.10
CA PRO A 43 -9.67 13.36 -18.51
C PRO A 43 -10.36 12.34 -19.45
N GLY A 44 -11.31 12.82 -20.24
CA GLY A 44 -12.11 12.05 -21.18
C GLY A 44 -13.32 11.29 -20.62
N TYR A 45 -13.54 11.31 -19.30
CA TYR A 45 -14.65 10.62 -18.62
C TYR A 45 -15.72 11.62 -18.14
N TRP A 46 -16.93 11.47 -18.66
CA TRP A 46 -18.02 12.41 -18.44
C TRP A 46 -19.13 11.84 -17.57
N PHE A 47 -19.54 12.56 -16.54
CA PHE A 47 -20.64 12.17 -15.65
C PHE A 47 -21.81 13.12 -15.77
N HIS A 48 -23.02 12.57 -15.76
CA HIS A 48 -24.28 13.31 -15.81
C HIS A 48 -25.25 12.75 -14.77
N LEU A 49 -25.64 13.58 -13.81
CA LEU A 49 -26.61 13.21 -12.79
C LEU A 49 -28.01 13.64 -13.24
N VAL A 50 -28.98 12.73 -13.23
CA VAL A 50 -30.37 13.06 -13.54
C VAL A 50 -31.26 12.64 -12.39
N LEU A 51 -31.93 13.60 -11.75
CA LEU A 51 -32.92 13.29 -10.72
C LEU A 51 -34.29 13.10 -11.39
N VAL A 52 -34.95 12.00 -11.09
CA VAL A 52 -36.32 11.73 -11.55
C VAL A 52 -37.25 11.74 -10.36
N ALA A 53 -38.10 12.75 -10.30
CA ALA A 53 -39.08 12.95 -9.24
C ALA A 53 -40.48 12.47 -9.67
N ASP A 54 -41.29 12.09 -8.69
CA ASP A 54 -42.71 11.85 -8.95
C ASP A 54 -43.48 13.17 -9.06
N GLY A 55 -44.22 13.36 -10.16
CA GLY A 55 -45.12 14.49 -10.34
C GLY A 55 -46.42 14.42 -9.53
N PHE A 56 -46.67 13.31 -8.83
CA PHE A 56 -47.86 13.03 -8.01
C PHE A 56 -49.20 13.13 -8.75
N ALA A 57 -49.19 13.11 -10.09
CA ALA A 57 -50.40 13.07 -10.90
C ALA A 57 -51.29 11.89 -10.47
N ASN A 58 -52.57 12.15 -10.21
CA ASN A 58 -53.57 11.18 -9.74
C ASN A 58 -53.20 10.43 -8.45
N PHE A 59 -52.27 10.94 -7.62
CA PHE A 59 -51.86 10.28 -6.39
C PHE A 59 -53.00 10.14 -5.38
N SER A 60 -53.91 11.12 -5.30
CA SER A 60 -55.10 11.04 -4.44
C SER A 60 -56.07 9.91 -4.83
N GLU A 61 -56.03 9.46 -6.07
CA GLU A 61 -56.91 8.41 -6.60
C GLU A 61 -56.25 7.03 -6.57
N THR A 62 -54.94 6.98 -6.84
CA THR A 62 -54.18 5.73 -7.03
C THR A 62 -53.33 5.35 -5.82
N GLY A 63 -53.01 6.30 -4.96
CA GLY A 63 -52.11 6.12 -3.83
C GLY A 63 -50.84 5.38 -4.23
N PHE A 64 -50.56 4.28 -3.54
CA PHE A 64 -49.46 3.35 -3.83
C PHE A 64 -49.89 2.14 -4.66
N ASP A 65 -51.17 2.01 -4.99
CA ASP A 65 -51.74 0.80 -5.62
C ASP A 65 -51.39 0.69 -7.11
N ARG A 66 -50.98 1.78 -7.75
CA ARG A 66 -50.57 1.80 -9.17
C ARG A 66 -49.31 2.63 -9.41
N PRO A 67 -48.48 2.23 -10.40
CA PRO A 67 -47.37 3.06 -10.84
C PRO A 67 -47.85 4.42 -11.40
N ASN A 68 -46.94 5.39 -11.48
CA ASN A 68 -47.21 6.67 -12.10
C ASN A 68 -47.77 6.50 -13.54
N PRO A 69 -48.97 7.04 -13.86
CA PRO A 69 -49.56 6.90 -15.19
C PRO A 69 -48.75 7.57 -16.32
N ASP A 70 -47.92 8.57 -16.00
CA ASP A 70 -47.13 9.33 -16.98
C ASP A 70 -45.74 8.72 -17.28
N ALA A 71 -45.52 7.47 -16.88
CA ALA A 71 -44.24 6.77 -17.01
C ALA A 71 -43.64 6.78 -18.43
N HIS A 72 -44.48 6.69 -19.47
CA HIS A 72 -44.03 6.74 -20.87
C HIS A 72 -43.54 8.14 -21.28
N ALA A 73 -44.25 9.20 -20.87
CA ALA A 73 -43.84 10.57 -21.15
C ALA A 73 -42.51 10.90 -20.45
N LEU A 74 -42.37 10.48 -19.18
CA LEU A 74 -41.13 10.61 -18.41
C LEU A 74 -39.96 9.88 -19.07
N SER A 75 -40.19 8.64 -19.55
CA SER A 75 -39.15 7.86 -20.24
C SER A 75 -38.72 8.54 -21.56
N ALA A 76 -39.65 9.16 -22.30
CA ALA A 76 -39.34 9.88 -23.53
C ALA A 76 -38.56 11.17 -23.28
N GLU A 77 -38.96 11.95 -22.27
CA GLU A 77 -38.25 13.16 -21.83
C GLU A 77 -36.82 12.82 -21.39
N LEU A 78 -36.67 11.81 -20.54
CA LEU A 78 -35.37 11.31 -20.08
C LEU A 78 -34.49 10.87 -21.26
N ALA A 79 -35.02 10.09 -22.20
CA ALA A 79 -34.27 9.67 -23.38
C ALA A 79 -33.86 10.84 -24.30
N GLY A 80 -34.63 11.94 -24.34
CA GLY A 80 -34.24 13.18 -25.00
C GLY A 80 -33.01 13.80 -24.34
N VAL A 81 -33.11 14.06 -23.04
CA VAL A 81 -32.06 14.64 -22.20
C VAL A 81 -30.75 13.85 -22.27
N LEU A 82 -30.84 12.51 -22.19
CA LEU A 82 -29.67 11.63 -22.27
C LEU A 82 -28.97 11.71 -23.64
N ARG A 83 -29.73 11.79 -24.74
CA ARG A 83 -29.17 11.86 -26.10
C ARG A 83 -28.50 13.20 -26.38
N GLU A 84 -29.13 14.30 -25.99
CA GLU A 84 -28.59 15.65 -26.15
C GLU A 84 -27.28 15.79 -25.40
N THR A 85 -27.27 15.40 -24.12
CA THR A 85 -26.07 15.47 -23.27
C THR A 85 -24.92 14.62 -23.83
N ALA A 86 -25.22 13.38 -24.23
CA ALA A 86 -24.20 12.48 -24.78
C ALA A 86 -23.63 13.00 -26.11
N LYS A 87 -24.45 13.62 -26.95
CA LYS A 87 -23.99 14.23 -28.20
C LYS A 87 -23.03 15.39 -27.92
N GLU A 88 -23.42 16.31 -27.03
CA GLU A 88 -22.61 17.47 -26.66
C GLU A 88 -21.24 17.09 -26.07
N CYS A 89 -21.20 16.04 -25.23
CA CYS A 89 -19.96 15.58 -24.61
C CYS A 89 -19.04 14.86 -25.62
N LYS A 90 -19.59 14.08 -26.55
CA LYS A 90 -18.80 13.37 -27.57
C LYS A 90 -18.09 14.27 -28.57
N GLU A 91 -18.61 15.48 -28.76
CA GLU A 91 -17.97 16.49 -29.61
C GLU A 91 -16.77 17.17 -28.91
N LYS A 92 -16.54 16.90 -27.62
CA LYS A 92 -15.40 17.44 -26.87
C LYS A 92 -14.11 16.70 -27.21
N PRO A 93 -12.98 17.41 -27.41
CA PRO A 93 -11.68 16.79 -27.57
C PRO A 93 -11.35 15.86 -26.39
N GLY A 94 -10.77 14.70 -26.67
CA GLY A 94 -10.37 13.74 -25.64
C GLY A 94 -11.51 12.92 -25.03
N PHE A 95 -12.76 13.02 -25.53
CA PHE A 95 -13.86 12.17 -25.07
C PHE A 95 -13.53 10.68 -25.21
N LYS A 96 -13.61 9.94 -24.09
CA LYS A 96 -13.44 8.48 -24.04
C LYS A 96 -14.77 7.79 -23.76
N LEU A 97 -15.47 8.22 -22.69
CA LEU A 97 -16.68 7.58 -22.21
C LEU A 97 -17.53 8.56 -21.39
N GLY A 98 -18.84 8.33 -21.35
CA GLY A 98 -19.71 9.02 -20.42
C GLY A 98 -20.72 8.10 -19.74
N LEU A 99 -21.22 8.55 -18.59
CA LEU A 99 -22.19 7.86 -17.74
C LEU A 99 -23.27 8.84 -17.29
N SER A 100 -24.52 8.46 -17.51
CA SER A 100 -25.66 9.07 -16.84
C SER A 100 -26.16 8.21 -15.69
N LEU A 101 -26.17 8.76 -14.49
CA LEU A 101 -26.78 8.14 -13.32
C LEU A 101 -28.16 8.74 -13.08
N VAL A 102 -29.19 7.93 -13.26
CA VAL A 102 -30.60 8.31 -13.08
C VAL A 102 -31.04 7.96 -11.66
N VAL A 103 -31.21 8.97 -10.82
CA VAL A 103 -31.59 8.81 -9.41
C VAL A 103 -33.10 8.93 -9.25
N LEU A 104 -33.72 7.83 -8.86
CA LEU A 104 -35.16 7.76 -8.61
C LEU A 104 -35.47 8.36 -7.24
N CYS A 105 -36.04 9.57 -7.24
CA CYS A 105 -36.40 10.37 -6.08
C CYS A 105 -37.89 10.19 -5.74
N GLY A 106 -38.31 8.94 -5.56
CA GLY A 106 -39.71 8.57 -5.28
C GLY A 106 -40.07 8.61 -3.79
N PHE A 107 -41.36 8.80 -3.49
CA PHE A 107 -41.93 8.79 -2.13
C PHE A 107 -42.75 7.53 -1.83
N GLY A 108 -42.39 6.40 -2.47
CA GLY A 108 -43.03 5.09 -2.27
C GLY A 108 -43.99 4.65 -3.37
N ARG A 109 -44.43 5.54 -4.27
CA ARG A 109 -45.19 5.15 -5.47
C ARG A 109 -44.26 4.52 -6.51
N GLY A 110 -44.68 3.39 -7.07
CA GLY A 110 -43.92 2.69 -8.11
C GLY A 110 -43.72 3.55 -9.36
N GLN A 111 -42.55 3.44 -9.99
CA GLN A 111 -42.25 4.04 -11.28
C GLN A 111 -41.70 2.96 -12.22
N LEU A 112 -42.19 2.93 -13.45
CA LEU A 112 -41.73 2.00 -14.48
C LEU A 112 -41.08 2.79 -15.61
N LEU A 113 -39.76 2.93 -15.55
CA LEU A 113 -39.00 3.73 -16.51
C LEU A 113 -38.18 2.82 -17.42
N GLU A 114 -38.17 3.14 -18.71
CA GLU A 114 -37.29 2.48 -19.67
C GLU A 114 -36.02 3.31 -19.84
N LEU A 115 -34.87 2.76 -19.44
CA LEU A 115 -33.56 3.41 -19.56
C LEU A 115 -32.87 2.96 -20.84
N LYS A 116 -33.08 3.70 -21.94
CA LYS A 116 -32.35 3.50 -23.21
C LYS A 116 -31.22 4.52 -23.34
N GLY A 117 -29.98 4.04 -23.31
CA GLY A 117 -28.79 4.86 -23.51
C GLY A 117 -28.41 5.06 -24.99
N PRO A 118 -27.79 6.20 -25.34
CA PRO A 118 -27.14 6.36 -26.64
C PRO A 118 -25.90 5.45 -26.74
N ALA A 119 -25.58 4.95 -27.94
CA ALA A 119 -24.40 4.09 -28.15
C ALA A 119 -23.10 4.78 -27.69
N GLY A 120 -22.23 4.09 -26.96
CA GLY A 120 -21.00 4.70 -26.41
C GLY A 120 -21.25 5.68 -25.24
N TRP A 121 -22.36 5.51 -24.52
CA TRP A 121 -22.69 6.25 -23.30
C TRP A 121 -23.42 5.30 -22.33
N LEU A 122 -22.90 5.17 -21.11
CA LEU A 122 -23.48 4.31 -20.08
C LEU A 122 -24.70 5.01 -19.46
N VAL A 123 -25.74 4.25 -19.16
CA VAL A 123 -26.93 4.75 -18.46
C VAL A 123 -27.33 3.74 -17.42
N GLU A 124 -27.49 4.21 -16.18
CA GLU A 124 -27.80 3.35 -15.05
C GLU A 124 -28.78 4.01 -14.09
N GLY A 125 -29.68 3.20 -13.51
CA GLY A 125 -30.70 3.66 -12.56
C GLY A 125 -30.39 3.26 -11.12
N ILE A 126 -30.60 4.18 -10.18
CA ILE A 126 -30.42 3.93 -8.75
C ILE A 126 -31.52 4.62 -7.93
N SER A 127 -31.94 4.04 -6.80
CA SER A 127 -32.80 4.76 -5.87
C SER A 127 -32.01 5.81 -5.09
N GLY A 128 -32.65 6.90 -4.65
CA GLY A 128 -31.97 7.90 -3.81
C GLY A 128 -31.36 7.31 -2.53
N TYR A 129 -32.03 6.31 -1.94
CA TYR A 129 -31.52 5.61 -0.76
C TYR A 129 -30.32 4.69 -1.08
N ASP A 130 -30.31 3.99 -2.22
CA ASP A 130 -29.17 3.15 -2.58
C ASP A 130 -27.94 3.99 -2.96
N LEU A 131 -28.14 5.17 -3.57
CA LEU A 131 -27.07 6.14 -3.78
C LEU A 131 -26.48 6.63 -2.45
N GLU A 132 -27.34 6.86 -1.46
CA GLU A 132 -26.92 7.18 -0.11
C GLU A 132 -26.10 6.05 0.51
N VAL A 133 -26.57 4.81 0.44
CA VAL A 133 -25.82 3.65 0.95
C VAL A 133 -24.44 3.53 0.30
N LEU A 134 -24.40 3.66 -1.03
CA LEU A 134 -23.22 3.44 -1.85
C LEU A 134 -22.20 4.57 -1.70
N GLY A 135 -22.65 5.82 -1.81
CA GLY A 135 -21.75 6.98 -1.90
C GLY A 135 -21.10 7.40 -0.59
N TRP A 136 -21.54 6.84 0.55
CA TRP A 136 -20.84 6.98 1.83
C TRP A 136 -19.76 5.92 2.05
N ARG A 137 -19.62 4.92 1.17
CA ARG A 137 -18.48 3.99 1.26
C ARG A 137 -17.16 4.72 0.96
N HIS A 138 -16.13 4.40 1.73
CA HIS A 138 -14.79 4.99 1.57
C HIS A 138 -14.05 4.53 0.30
N ASP A 139 -14.43 3.38 -0.22
CA ASP A 139 -13.82 2.63 -1.32
C ASP A 139 -14.71 2.67 -2.58
N PHE A 140 -15.65 3.62 -2.64
CA PHE A 140 -16.53 3.78 -3.79
C PHE A 140 -16.73 5.26 -4.12
N ASP A 141 -16.50 5.60 -5.38
CA ASP A 141 -16.81 6.88 -5.98
C ASP A 141 -17.38 6.66 -7.40
N ILE A 142 -17.58 7.73 -8.17
CA ILE A 142 -18.08 7.60 -9.53
C ILE A 142 -17.09 6.90 -10.47
N ALA A 143 -15.78 6.97 -10.20
CA ALA A 143 -14.80 6.23 -10.99
C ALA A 143 -14.94 4.72 -10.77
N GLU A 144 -15.17 4.27 -9.53
CA GLU A 144 -15.49 2.86 -9.23
C GLU A 144 -16.78 2.39 -9.91
N LEU A 145 -17.78 3.27 -10.05
CA LEU A 145 -19.00 2.96 -10.80
C LEU A 145 -18.72 2.70 -12.29
N PHE A 146 -17.86 3.52 -12.93
CA PHE A 146 -17.43 3.26 -14.31
C PHE A 146 -16.76 1.89 -14.45
N LYS A 147 -15.81 1.58 -13.56
CA LYS A 147 -15.05 0.32 -13.59
C LYS A 147 -15.96 -0.90 -13.45
N PHE A 148 -16.89 -0.85 -12.49
CA PHE A 148 -17.89 -1.91 -12.30
C PHE A 148 -18.76 -2.13 -13.55
N LEU A 149 -19.31 -1.07 -14.12
CA LEU A 149 -20.18 -1.19 -15.30
C LEU A 149 -19.42 -1.71 -16.53
N LEU A 150 -18.17 -1.28 -16.71
CA LEU A 150 -17.31 -1.79 -17.80
C LEU A 150 -17.00 -3.29 -17.61
N ALA A 151 -16.71 -3.72 -16.37
CA ALA A 151 -16.47 -5.13 -16.06
C ALA A 151 -17.70 -6.00 -16.34
N GLU A 152 -18.89 -5.51 -15.99
CA GLU A 152 -20.15 -6.21 -16.25
C GLU A 152 -20.46 -6.33 -17.75
N ILE A 153 -20.25 -5.25 -18.52
CA ILE A 153 -20.41 -5.25 -19.97
C ILE A 153 -19.46 -6.24 -20.62
N ASP A 154 -18.19 -6.26 -20.20
CA ASP A 154 -17.18 -7.18 -20.71
C ASP A 154 -17.52 -8.64 -20.39
N ALA A 155 -17.97 -8.94 -19.17
CA ALA A 155 -18.46 -10.26 -18.79
C ALA A 155 -19.65 -10.70 -19.65
N ALA A 156 -20.63 -9.81 -19.88
CA ALA A 156 -21.78 -10.10 -20.74
C ALA A 156 -21.37 -10.36 -22.19
N PHE A 157 -20.45 -9.56 -22.74
CA PHE A 157 -19.89 -9.76 -24.08
C PHE A 157 -19.18 -11.12 -24.23
N LYS A 158 -18.54 -11.57 -23.15
CA LYS A 158 -17.89 -12.89 -23.03
C LYS A 158 -18.87 -14.05 -22.75
N GLY A 159 -20.17 -13.76 -22.73
CA GLY A 159 -21.24 -14.75 -22.59
C GLY A 159 -21.71 -14.98 -21.15
N PHE A 160 -21.35 -14.12 -20.20
CA PHE A 160 -21.74 -14.26 -18.80
C PHE A 160 -22.55 -13.04 -18.31
N PRO A 161 -23.77 -12.80 -18.84
CA PRO A 161 -24.58 -11.67 -18.42
C PRO A 161 -25.13 -11.88 -17.01
N LEU A 162 -25.18 -10.78 -16.23
CA LEU A 162 -25.81 -10.75 -14.91
C LEU A 162 -27.29 -10.35 -15.05
N MET A 163 -28.15 -11.00 -14.28
CA MET A 163 -29.56 -10.66 -14.14
C MET A 163 -29.88 -10.38 -12.67
N ALA A 164 -30.36 -9.17 -12.37
CA ALA A 164 -30.70 -8.74 -11.02
C ALA A 164 -32.06 -8.06 -10.96
N ILE A 165 -32.85 -8.40 -9.95
CA ILE A 165 -34.18 -7.78 -9.71
C ILE A 165 -34.05 -6.52 -8.85
N ASN A 166 -33.07 -6.46 -7.94
CA ASN A 166 -32.94 -5.41 -6.91
C ASN A 166 -31.92 -4.31 -7.27
N GLY A 167 -31.87 -3.95 -8.55
CA GLY A 167 -31.11 -2.81 -9.05
C GLY A 167 -29.59 -2.92 -8.93
N ILE A 168 -28.89 -1.81 -9.18
CA ILE A 168 -27.42 -1.79 -9.22
C ILE A 168 -26.75 -2.09 -7.87
N LEU A 169 -27.34 -1.68 -6.74
CA LEU A 169 -26.73 -1.96 -5.43
C LEU A 169 -26.59 -3.46 -5.17
N ALA A 170 -27.54 -4.28 -5.65
CA ALA A 170 -27.44 -5.73 -5.54
C ALA A 170 -26.32 -6.31 -6.41
N ARG A 171 -26.12 -5.76 -7.62
CA ARG A 171 -25.06 -6.20 -8.53
C ARG A 171 -23.67 -5.82 -8.01
N ILE A 172 -23.52 -4.60 -7.50
CA ILE A 172 -22.30 -4.13 -6.83
C ILE A 172 -22.05 -4.94 -5.56
N GLY A 173 -23.07 -5.19 -4.73
CA GLY A 173 -22.96 -6.01 -3.53
C GLY A 173 -22.54 -7.45 -3.83
N PHE A 174 -23.07 -8.03 -4.90
CA PHE A 174 -22.65 -9.33 -5.40
C PHE A 174 -21.17 -9.32 -5.82
N ALA A 175 -20.73 -8.30 -6.56
CA ALA A 175 -19.33 -8.20 -6.98
C ALA A 175 -18.38 -8.00 -5.79
N TYR A 176 -18.73 -7.16 -4.80
CA TYR A 176 -17.95 -7.04 -3.57
C TYR A 176 -17.90 -8.34 -2.76
N GLY A 177 -19.00 -9.10 -2.70
CA GLY A 177 -19.03 -10.43 -2.10
C GLY A 177 -18.06 -11.41 -2.78
N ASN A 178 -17.76 -11.18 -4.06
CA ASN A 178 -16.77 -11.91 -4.85
C ASN A 178 -15.45 -11.13 -5.02
N ARG A 179 -15.07 -10.28 -4.06
CA ARG A 179 -13.79 -9.53 -4.06
C ARG A 179 -13.55 -8.66 -5.31
N GLY A 180 -14.62 -8.06 -5.85
CA GLY A 180 -14.59 -7.24 -7.07
C GLY A 180 -14.99 -7.97 -8.34
N HIS A 181 -15.05 -9.31 -8.33
CA HIS A 181 -15.45 -10.08 -9.51
C HIS A 181 -16.95 -10.00 -9.75
N VAL A 182 -17.34 -9.58 -10.95
CA VAL A 182 -18.75 -9.64 -11.39
C VAL A 182 -19.25 -11.08 -11.59
N LEU A 183 -18.33 -12.07 -11.64
CA LEU A 183 -18.62 -13.50 -11.76
C LEU A 183 -17.94 -14.31 -10.63
N PRO A 184 -18.59 -15.34 -10.04
CA PRO A 184 -17.96 -16.21 -9.06
C PRO A 184 -17.18 -17.33 -9.75
N HIS A 185 -15.97 -17.04 -10.24
CA HIS A 185 -15.17 -17.96 -11.08
C HIS A 185 -14.93 -19.36 -10.48
N GLU A 186 -14.73 -19.45 -9.17
CA GLU A 186 -14.55 -20.73 -8.46
C GLU A 186 -15.83 -21.59 -8.50
N ALA A 187 -17.00 -20.94 -8.43
CA ALA A 187 -18.30 -21.62 -8.42
C ALA A 187 -18.82 -21.94 -9.84
N LEU A 188 -18.21 -21.38 -10.89
CA LEU A 188 -18.59 -21.69 -12.28
C LEU A 188 -18.23 -23.14 -12.61
N PRO A 189 -19.21 -23.98 -13.02
CA PRO A 189 -18.94 -25.36 -13.40
C PRO A 189 -18.02 -25.45 -14.62
N ASP A 190 -17.04 -26.36 -14.58
CA ASP A 190 -16.17 -26.64 -15.73
C ASP A 190 -17.01 -26.97 -16.98
N GLY A 191 -16.60 -26.45 -18.14
CA GLY A 191 -17.33 -26.65 -19.39
C GLY A 191 -18.50 -25.69 -19.63
N ALA A 192 -18.83 -24.80 -18.68
CA ALA A 192 -19.92 -23.84 -18.86
C ALA A 192 -19.63 -22.83 -19.97
N GLU A 193 -20.48 -22.81 -21.00
CA GLU A 193 -20.44 -21.80 -22.06
C GLU A 193 -21.74 -21.00 -22.03
N ASN A 194 -21.61 -19.67 -22.12
CA ASN A 194 -22.73 -18.74 -22.24
C ASN A 194 -23.78 -18.86 -21.10
N ALA A 195 -23.34 -18.73 -19.85
CA ALA A 195 -24.20 -18.90 -18.68
C ALA A 195 -24.69 -17.56 -18.12
N THR A 196 -26.01 -17.39 -18.03
CA THR A 196 -26.63 -16.23 -17.34
C THR A 196 -26.54 -16.42 -15.83
N LEU A 197 -25.99 -15.43 -15.13
CA LEU A 197 -25.91 -15.44 -13.66
C LEU A 197 -27.06 -14.67 -13.04
N ILE A 198 -27.80 -15.34 -12.16
CA ILE A 198 -28.87 -14.70 -11.38
C ILE A 198 -28.25 -14.17 -10.09
N VAL A 199 -28.26 -12.84 -9.94
CA VAL A 199 -27.80 -12.17 -8.72
C VAL A 199 -28.78 -12.50 -7.57
N PRO A 200 -28.29 -12.94 -6.40
CA PRO A 200 -29.13 -13.17 -5.24
C PRO A 200 -29.97 -11.94 -4.90
N THR A 201 -31.27 -12.14 -4.63
CA THR A 201 -32.18 -11.02 -4.32
C THR A 201 -31.74 -10.24 -3.09
N ASN A 202 -31.04 -10.85 -2.15
CA ASN A 202 -30.50 -10.21 -0.96
C ASN A 202 -29.06 -9.68 -1.08
N ALA A 203 -28.44 -9.66 -2.27
CA ALA A 203 -27.03 -9.28 -2.44
C ALA A 203 -26.68 -7.83 -2.00
N HIS A 204 -27.68 -6.95 -1.89
CA HIS A 204 -27.52 -5.58 -1.39
C HIS A 204 -27.58 -5.45 0.14
N LEU A 205 -27.99 -6.52 0.85
CA LEU A 205 -28.25 -6.49 2.30
C LEU A 205 -27.00 -6.09 3.08
N ASP A 206 -25.88 -6.72 2.79
CA ASP A 206 -24.63 -6.49 3.52
C ASP A 206 -24.16 -5.04 3.39
N LEU A 207 -24.28 -4.44 2.20
CA LEU A 207 -23.95 -3.04 1.98
C LEU A 207 -24.85 -2.11 2.82
N ARG A 208 -26.15 -2.39 2.92
CA ARG A 208 -27.08 -1.62 3.75
C ARG A 208 -26.79 -1.77 5.23
N VAL A 209 -26.52 -2.99 5.70
CA VAL A 209 -26.17 -3.27 7.10
C VAL A 209 -24.87 -2.56 7.48
N GLN A 210 -23.84 -2.67 6.64
CA GLN A 210 -22.57 -1.96 6.83
C GLN A 210 -22.78 -0.45 6.89
N HIS A 211 -23.58 0.13 5.99
CA HIS A 211 -23.89 1.55 6.01
C HIS A 211 -24.55 1.99 7.33
N HIS A 212 -25.58 1.27 7.79
CA HIS A 212 -26.30 1.61 9.02
C HIS A 212 -25.41 1.50 10.27
N LEU A 213 -24.61 0.44 10.35
CA LEU A 213 -23.70 0.22 11.49
C LEU A 213 -22.54 1.22 11.50
N ARG A 214 -22.04 1.64 10.33
CA ARG A 214 -20.87 2.51 10.20
C ARG A 214 -21.20 3.97 10.38
N PHE A 215 -22.26 4.46 9.75
CA PHE A 215 -22.58 5.89 9.71
C PHE A 215 -23.63 6.31 10.74
N ASP A 216 -24.52 5.40 11.16
CA ASP A 216 -25.53 5.63 12.20
C ASP A 216 -26.07 7.07 12.19
N GLU A 217 -26.65 7.48 11.06
CA GLU A 217 -27.14 8.84 10.90
C GLU A 217 -28.36 9.08 11.79
N HIS A 218 -28.30 10.12 12.61
CA HIS A 218 -29.46 10.56 13.37
C HIS A 218 -29.33 12.02 13.79
N VAL A 219 -30.45 12.57 14.25
CA VAL A 219 -30.55 13.95 14.71
C VAL A 219 -30.24 14.04 16.20
N VAL A 220 -29.45 15.04 16.60
CA VAL A 220 -29.16 15.37 18.00
C VAL A 220 -29.42 16.86 18.23
N VAL A 221 -29.97 17.19 19.40
CA VAL A 221 -30.15 18.59 19.83
C VAL A 221 -28.87 19.05 20.52
N ALA A 222 -28.25 20.10 19.99
CA ALA A 222 -27.06 20.72 20.54
C ALA A 222 -27.37 21.50 21.83
N PRO A 223 -26.37 21.81 22.67
CA PRO A 223 -26.57 22.51 23.93
C PRO A 223 -27.17 23.93 23.78
N ASP A 224 -27.02 24.53 22.61
CA ASP A 224 -27.62 25.81 22.22
C ASP A 224 -29.06 25.68 21.69
N GLY A 225 -29.60 24.46 21.62
CA GLY A 225 -30.93 24.14 21.09
C GLY A 225 -30.96 23.90 19.57
N GLU A 226 -29.82 24.02 18.87
CA GLU A 226 -29.76 23.75 17.43
C GLU A 226 -29.99 22.26 17.15
N ILE A 227 -30.81 21.95 16.13
CA ILE A 227 -31.02 20.58 15.68
C ILE A 227 -29.95 20.25 14.65
N VAL A 228 -29.07 19.30 14.96
CA VAL A 228 -27.91 18.95 14.12
C VAL A 228 -28.01 17.50 13.66
N VAL A 229 -27.79 17.27 12.36
CA VAL A 229 -27.66 15.93 11.79
C VAL A 229 -26.24 15.44 12.04
N MET A 230 -26.12 14.32 12.72
CA MET A 230 -24.85 13.74 13.14
C MET A 230 -24.68 12.36 12.51
N ARG A 231 -23.45 12.05 12.12
CA ARG A 231 -23.06 10.73 11.61
C ARG A 231 -21.87 10.21 12.38
N ARG A 232 -21.87 8.93 12.71
CA ARG A 232 -20.74 8.27 13.38
C ARG A 232 -19.48 8.48 12.56
N LYS A 233 -18.41 8.94 13.22
CA LYS A 233 -17.11 9.16 12.60
C LYS A 233 -16.53 7.82 12.19
N ASP A 234 -16.01 7.70 10.99
CA ASP A 234 -15.35 6.47 10.59
C ASP A 234 -14.09 6.18 11.44
N GLY A 235 -13.73 4.90 11.65
CA GLY A 235 -12.48 4.53 12.36
C GLY A 235 -12.60 3.75 13.68
N GLY A 236 -13.71 3.03 13.92
CA GLY A 236 -13.93 2.26 15.16
C GLY A 236 -12.86 1.22 15.50
N LYS A 237 -12.10 0.72 14.51
CA LYS A 237 -11.02 -0.28 14.73
C LYS A 237 -9.98 0.17 15.77
N ARG A 238 -9.69 1.48 15.82
CA ARG A 238 -8.69 2.06 16.73
C ARG A 238 -9.30 2.71 17.97
N SER A 239 -10.63 2.70 18.08
CA SER A 239 -11.33 3.23 19.26
C SER A 239 -11.27 2.21 20.40
N PRO A 240 -11.32 2.64 21.67
CA PRO A 240 -11.46 1.73 22.81
C PRO A 240 -12.65 0.77 22.62
N GLU A 241 -12.49 -0.49 23.05
CA GLU A 241 -13.52 -1.53 22.90
C GLU A 241 -13.96 -1.78 21.43
N LYS A 242 -13.15 -1.34 20.45
CA LYS A 242 -13.46 -1.38 19.00
C LYS A 242 -14.80 -0.72 18.65
N THR A 243 -15.28 0.19 19.49
CA THR A 243 -16.57 0.85 19.36
C THR A 243 -16.33 2.32 19.14
N GLN A 244 -16.73 2.85 17.98
CA GLN A 244 -16.73 4.30 17.75
C GLN A 244 -18.01 4.91 18.34
N ARG A 245 -17.86 5.88 19.24
CA ARG A 245 -18.94 6.65 19.85
C ARG A 245 -18.96 8.12 19.42
N ILE A 246 -17.89 8.64 18.82
CA ILE A 246 -17.90 9.96 18.18
C ILE A 246 -18.83 9.99 16.96
N HIS A 247 -19.70 10.99 16.92
CA HIS A 247 -20.45 11.41 15.75
C HIS A 247 -20.07 12.84 15.36
N VAL A 248 -20.02 13.13 14.06
CA VAL A 248 -19.60 14.40 13.47
C VAL A 248 -20.69 15.00 12.58
N SER A 249 -20.69 16.32 12.47
CA SER A 249 -21.61 17.06 11.60
C SER A 249 -20.92 17.45 10.29
N TYR A 250 -21.26 16.77 9.20
CA TYR A 250 -20.73 17.09 7.87
C TYR A 250 -21.28 18.42 7.32
N SER A 251 -22.49 18.80 7.71
CA SER A 251 -23.11 20.07 7.32
C SER A 251 -22.47 21.27 8.03
N ASP A 252 -21.94 21.09 9.24
CA ASP A 252 -21.11 22.10 9.91
C ASP A 252 -19.71 22.16 9.30
N ALA A 253 -19.12 21.00 9.00
CA ALA A 253 -17.79 20.93 8.40
C ALA A 253 -17.73 21.66 7.05
N SER A 254 -18.78 21.56 6.21
CA SER A 254 -18.89 22.32 4.96
C SER A 254 -18.99 23.85 5.15
N ARG A 255 -19.30 24.29 6.38
CA ARG A 255 -19.33 25.70 6.81
C ARG A 255 -18.12 26.07 7.68
N VAL A 256 -17.08 25.24 7.71
CA VAL A 256 -15.86 25.43 8.50
C VAL A 256 -16.14 25.49 10.01
N ARG A 257 -17.21 24.82 10.47
CA ARG A 257 -17.53 24.59 11.89
C ARG A 257 -17.18 23.15 12.23
N PHE A 258 -16.31 22.95 13.22
CA PHE A 258 -15.87 21.61 13.63
C PHE A 258 -16.58 21.19 14.91
N ARG A 259 -17.70 20.46 14.75
CA ARG A 259 -18.52 19.94 15.86
C ARG A 259 -18.60 18.42 15.83
N ALA A 260 -18.54 17.83 17.01
CA ALA A 260 -18.78 16.41 17.23
C ALA A 260 -19.53 16.16 18.54
N VAL A 261 -20.03 14.94 18.70
CA VAL A 261 -20.64 14.46 19.95
C VAL A 261 -20.19 13.03 20.23
N TRP A 262 -19.68 12.79 21.42
CA TRP A 262 -19.50 11.45 21.97
C TRP A 262 -20.80 10.98 22.59
N LYS A 263 -21.27 9.79 22.18
CA LYS A 263 -22.56 9.24 22.62
C LYS A 263 -22.38 7.96 23.43
N SER A 264 -22.96 7.93 24.64
CA SER A 264 -23.17 6.70 25.40
C SER A 264 -24.66 6.37 25.50
N LYS A 265 -25.01 5.29 26.21
CA LYS A 265 -26.42 4.96 26.48
C LYS A 265 -27.15 6.04 27.28
N ALA A 266 -26.42 6.83 28.08
CA ALA A 266 -26.98 7.80 29.01
C ALA A 266 -26.58 9.25 28.72
N ARG A 267 -25.51 9.49 27.94
CA ARG A 267 -24.89 10.83 27.84
C ARG A 267 -24.53 11.23 26.42
N ASN A 268 -24.57 12.54 26.16
CA ASN A 268 -24.16 13.20 24.92
C ASN A 268 -23.15 14.32 25.25
N TRP A 269 -21.85 14.05 25.10
CA TRP A 269 -20.80 15.02 25.37
C TRP A 269 -20.28 15.63 24.07
N TRP A 270 -20.38 16.94 23.95
CA TRP A 270 -20.11 17.71 22.75
C TRP A 270 -18.64 18.13 22.66
N LEU A 271 -18.16 18.28 21.44
CA LEU A 271 -16.84 18.80 21.11
C LEU A 271 -16.98 19.94 20.12
N GLU A 272 -16.27 21.03 20.35
CA GLU A 272 -16.16 22.16 19.43
C GLU A 272 -14.69 22.61 19.34
N THR A 273 -14.12 22.66 18.14
CA THR A 273 -12.81 23.31 17.90
C THR A 273 -13.06 24.66 17.26
N VAL A 274 -12.58 25.73 17.90
CA VAL A 274 -12.83 27.12 17.50
C VAL A 274 -11.54 27.92 17.35
N PRO A 275 -11.45 28.83 16.36
CA PRO A 275 -10.26 29.65 16.17
C PRO A 275 -10.13 30.72 17.25
N ARG A 276 -8.90 30.98 17.68
CA ARG A 276 -8.55 32.13 18.51
C ARG A 276 -8.74 33.41 17.68
N GLY A 277 -9.51 34.36 18.21
CA GLY A 277 -9.77 35.64 17.55
C GLY A 277 -10.87 35.62 16.49
N GLY A 278 -11.52 34.48 16.24
CA GLY A 278 -12.71 34.38 15.37
C GLY A 278 -12.43 34.36 13.86
N GLU A 279 -11.17 34.49 13.42
CA GLU A 279 -10.82 34.37 12.01
C GLU A 279 -10.87 32.89 11.55
N PRO A 280 -11.41 32.59 10.36
CA PRO A 280 -11.44 31.23 9.83
C PRO A 280 -10.02 30.70 9.59
N VAL A 281 -9.66 29.64 10.31
CA VAL A 281 -8.39 28.92 10.16
C VAL A 281 -8.69 27.44 9.90
N GLN A 282 -7.82 26.75 9.16
CA GLN A 282 -7.95 25.30 8.98
C GLN A 282 -7.60 24.57 10.29
N LEU A 283 -8.62 24.13 11.03
CA LEU A 283 -8.47 23.49 12.35
C LEU A 283 -8.71 21.97 12.34
N TYR A 284 -8.93 21.36 11.17
CA TYR A 284 -9.28 19.95 11.07
C TYR A 284 -8.28 19.00 11.77
N PRO A 285 -6.94 19.13 11.63
CA PRO A 285 -6.01 18.24 12.34
C PRO A 285 -6.16 18.28 13.87
N ILE A 286 -6.44 19.47 14.41
CA ILE A 286 -6.63 19.68 15.85
C ILE A 286 -7.99 19.13 16.29
N PHE A 287 -9.04 19.33 15.49
CA PHE A 287 -10.34 18.69 15.72
C PHE A 287 -10.24 17.17 15.67
N GLU A 288 -9.47 16.61 14.74
CA GLU A 288 -9.24 15.17 14.66
C GLU A 288 -8.54 14.66 15.94
N MET A 289 -7.49 15.32 16.40
CA MET A 289 -6.85 15.05 17.70
C MET A 289 -7.86 15.12 18.86
N GLN A 290 -8.70 16.17 18.91
CA GLN A 290 -9.72 16.33 19.94
C GLN A 290 -10.69 15.13 19.97
N THR A 291 -11.15 14.68 18.80
CA THR A 291 -12.05 13.52 18.71
C THR A 291 -11.37 12.21 19.13
N VAL A 292 -10.09 11.99 18.80
CA VAL A 292 -9.32 10.80 19.21
C VAL A 292 -9.21 10.74 20.74
N TRP A 293 -8.89 11.87 21.37
CA TRP A 293 -8.78 11.91 22.83
C TRP A 293 -10.12 11.80 23.53
N MET A 294 -11.18 12.44 23.04
CA MET A 294 -12.51 12.31 23.65
C MET A 294 -13.01 10.87 23.65
N GLU A 295 -12.75 10.12 22.56
CA GLU A 295 -13.12 8.69 22.47
C GLU A 295 -12.43 7.84 23.55
N ARG A 296 -11.29 8.29 24.09
CA ARG A 296 -10.56 7.65 25.20
C ARG A 296 -10.91 8.22 26.58
N ILE A 297 -11.09 9.53 26.67
CA ILE A 297 -11.41 10.25 27.90
C ILE A 297 -12.81 9.87 28.38
N ALA A 298 -13.79 9.94 27.48
CA ALA A 298 -15.18 9.87 27.86
C ALA A 298 -15.58 8.52 28.49
N PRO A 299 -15.20 7.34 27.96
CA PRO A 299 -15.50 6.07 28.61
C PRO A 299 -14.94 5.96 30.04
N VAL A 300 -13.71 6.45 30.27
CA VAL A 300 -13.06 6.40 31.58
C VAL A 300 -13.78 7.29 32.59
N LEU A 301 -14.14 8.52 32.19
CA LEU A 301 -14.86 9.44 33.06
C LEU A 301 -16.33 9.03 33.28
N ASP A 302 -16.99 8.50 32.25
CA ASP A 302 -18.37 8.01 32.34
C ASP A 302 -18.50 6.86 33.34
N GLN A 303 -17.54 5.94 33.33
CA GLN A 303 -17.46 4.83 34.29
C GLN A 303 -17.08 5.29 35.70
N SER A 304 -16.12 6.22 35.81
CA SER A 304 -15.56 6.62 37.11
C SER A 304 -16.46 7.63 37.85
N PHE A 305 -17.31 8.38 37.14
CA PHE A 305 -18.18 9.41 37.71
C PHE A 305 -19.62 9.34 37.14
N PRO A 306 -20.46 8.45 37.67
CA PRO A 306 -21.86 8.29 37.26
C PRO A 306 -22.75 9.53 37.49
N GLU A 307 -22.29 10.51 38.27
CA GLU A 307 -22.99 11.76 38.59
C GLU A 307 -22.66 12.93 37.66
N LEU A 308 -21.70 12.78 36.74
CA LEU A 308 -21.41 13.82 35.75
C LEU A 308 -22.66 14.15 34.91
N PRO A 309 -22.79 15.42 34.46
CA PRO A 309 -23.93 15.83 33.64
C PRO A 309 -24.10 15.00 32.37
N ASP A 310 -25.37 14.78 31.99
CA ASP A 310 -25.75 14.13 30.73
C ASP A 310 -25.24 14.87 29.48
N THR A 311 -24.93 16.17 29.63
CA THR A 311 -24.40 17.03 28.58
C THR A 311 -23.26 17.87 29.13
N ILE A 312 -22.10 17.76 28.48
CA ILE A 312 -20.91 18.57 28.71
C ILE A 312 -20.38 18.97 27.34
N THR A 313 -19.88 20.18 27.16
CA THR A 313 -19.19 20.60 25.94
C THR A 313 -17.71 20.84 26.19
N TRP A 314 -16.84 20.12 25.49
CA TRP A 314 -15.42 20.45 25.39
C TRP A 314 -15.19 21.43 24.24
N ARG A 315 -14.93 22.69 24.58
CA ARG A 315 -14.53 23.74 23.64
C ARG A 315 -13.01 23.89 23.62
N LEU A 316 -12.38 23.59 22.49
CA LEU A 316 -10.95 23.76 22.28
C LEU A 316 -10.68 25.03 21.44
N VAL A 317 -10.06 26.02 22.06
CA VAL A 317 -9.67 27.29 21.43
C VAL A 317 -8.20 27.22 21.02
N THR A 318 -7.90 27.53 19.76
CA THR A 318 -6.53 27.46 19.24
C THR A 318 -6.30 28.44 18.09
N SER A 319 -5.06 28.87 17.88
CA SER A 319 -4.63 29.52 16.64
C SER A 319 -4.32 28.48 15.54
N ALA A 320 -3.93 28.97 14.36
CA ALA A 320 -3.28 28.12 13.35
C ALA A 320 -2.04 27.44 13.93
N TRP A 321 -1.75 26.23 13.42
CA TRP A 321 -0.49 25.55 13.69
C TRP A 321 0.67 26.43 13.19
N PRO A 322 1.61 26.84 14.06
CA PRO A 322 2.74 27.65 13.64
C PRO A 322 3.65 26.90 12.66
N GLN A 323 4.20 27.59 11.66
CA GLN A 323 5.35 27.06 10.93
C GLN A 323 6.56 27.05 11.86
N MET A 324 7.11 25.87 12.13
CA MET A 324 8.27 25.69 12.99
C MET A 324 9.49 25.44 12.10
N LYS A 325 10.54 26.25 12.23
CA LYS A 325 11.82 25.93 11.62
C LYS A 325 12.53 24.90 12.49
N SER A 326 13.23 23.96 11.87
CA SER A 326 13.92 22.88 12.57
C SER A 326 15.00 23.39 13.53
N GLU A 327 15.74 24.40 13.11
CA GLU A 327 16.73 25.15 13.91
C GLU A 327 16.14 25.84 15.17
N ASP A 328 14.83 26.13 15.17
CA ASP A 328 14.13 26.74 16.30
C ASP A 328 13.46 25.69 17.22
N ILE A 329 13.63 24.39 16.94
CA ILE A 329 13.08 23.30 17.74
C ILE A 329 13.91 23.16 19.03
N CYS A 330 13.60 24.00 20.01
CA CYS A 330 13.94 23.79 21.40
C CYS A 330 12.67 23.28 22.11
N PRO A 331 12.55 21.95 22.35
CA PRO A 331 11.34 21.42 22.94
C PRO A 331 11.15 22.03 24.34
N PRO A 332 10.01 22.72 24.61
CA PRO A 332 9.75 23.30 25.91
C PRO A 332 9.70 22.20 26.98
N SER A 333 10.07 22.55 28.22
CA SER A 333 9.93 21.66 29.36
C SER A 333 8.48 21.22 29.55
N ALA A 334 8.27 20.09 30.22
CA ALA A 334 6.92 19.64 30.54
C ALA A 334 6.17 20.73 31.32
N GLU A 335 6.81 21.38 32.28
CA GLU A 335 6.23 22.47 33.08
C GLU A 335 5.76 23.65 32.22
N GLU A 336 6.57 24.08 31.24
CA GLU A 336 6.21 25.16 30.31
C GLU A 336 5.00 24.78 29.43
N ILE A 337 4.97 23.54 28.93
CA ILE A 337 3.83 23.03 28.16
C ILE A 337 2.56 23.07 29.01
N HIS A 338 2.59 22.53 30.23
CA HIS A 338 1.43 22.53 31.12
C HIS A 338 0.98 23.95 31.46
N ALA A 339 1.90 24.86 31.77
CA ALA A 339 1.59 26.25 32.09
C ALA A 339 0.99 27.03 30.90
N SER A 340 1.26 26.58 29.66
CA SER A 340 0.76 27.22 28.44
C SER A 340 -0.68 26.85 28.08
N ILE A 341 -1.24 25.79 28.69
CA ILE A 341 -2.59 25.32 28.40
C ILE A 341 -3.55 26.00 29.38
N GLY A 342 -4.36 26.93 28.85
CA GLY A 342 -5.46 27.51 29.59
C GLY A 342 -6.59 26.50 29.74
N ALA A 343 -7.20 26.39 30.93
CA ALA A 343 -8.36 25.55 31.14
C ALA A 343 -9.34 26.23 32.11
N SER A 344 -10.64 26.12 31.84
CA SER A 344 -11.70 26.66 32.68
C SER A 344 -13.01 25.90 32.48
N HIS A 345 -13.90 25.99 33.45
CA HIS A 345 -15.25 25.42 33.36
C HIS A 345 -16.35 26.43 33.70
N ASP A 346 -17.50 26.28 33.05
CA ASP A 346 -18.75 26.99 33.37
C ASP A 346 -19.79 25.96 33.81
N ARG A 347 -20.10 25.95 35.12
CA ARG A 347 -21.08 25.01 35.70
C ARG A 347 -22.51 25.24 35.19
N THR A 348 -22.86 26.47 34.84
CA THR A 348 -24.21 26.83 34.37
C THR A 348 -24.42 26.34 32.96
N ARG A 349 -23.46 26.62 32.07
CA ARG A 349 -23.51 26.22 30.66
C ARG A 349 -23.04 24.78 30.41
N LYS A 350 -22.42 24.15 31.42
CA LYS A 350 -21.81 22.81 31.32
C LYS A 350 -20.73 22.75 30.22
N VAL A 351 -19.92 23.80 30.14
CA VAL A 351 -18.85 23.94 29.13
C VAL A 351 -17.51 23.88 29.83
N VAL A 352 -16.59 23.08 29.31
CA VAL A 352 -15.15 23.12 29.63
C VAL A 352 -14.42 23.72 28.45
N THR A 353 -13.68 24.80 28.68
CA THR A 353 -12.88 25.47 27.66
C THR A 353 -11.41 25.20 27.92
N THR A 354 -10.72 24.62 26.94
CA THR A 354 -9.26 24.50 26.92
C THR A 354 -8.68 25.38 25.82
N GLU A 355 -7.57 26.04 26.09
CA GLU A 355 -6.88 26.89 25.14
C GLU A 355 -5.43 26.43 24.96
N ILE A 356 -5.04 26.15 23.71
CA ILE A 356 -3.65 25.78 23.38
C ILE A 356 -2.97 26.89 22.57
N GLY A 357 -1.67 27.06 22.77
CA GLY A 357 -0.84 28.07 22.10
C GLY A 357 0.45 27.47 21.52
N PRO A 358 1.41 28.33 21.09
CA PRO A 358 2.64 27.87 20.42
C PRO A 358 3.44 26.82 21.20
N ALA A 359 3.56 26.93 22.53
CA ALA A 359 4.31 25.97 23.35
C ALA A 359 3.77 24.53 23.27
N PHE A 360 2.45 24.35 23.11
CA PHE A 360 1.86 23.03 22.86
C PHE A 360 2.39 22.43 21.55
N PHE A 361 2.43 23.23 20.47
CA PHE A 361 2.91 22.78 19.17
C PHE A 361 4.41 22.53 19.16
N TYR A 362 5.21 23.39 19.82
CA TYR A 362 6.64 23.16 19.99
C TYR A 362 6.94 21.89 20.77
N GLY A 363 6.11 21.56 21.78
CA GLY A 363 6.23 20.31 22.53
C GLY A 363 5.99 19.03 21.71
N LEU A 364 5.41 19.11 20.50
CA LEU A 364 5.26 17.95 19.61
C LEU A 364 6.60 17.41 19.10
N SER A 365 7.69 18.18 19.26
CA SER A 365 9.06 17.76 18.97
C SER A 365 9.69 16.85 20.04
N HIS A 366 8.98 16.56 21.13
CA HIS A 366 9.40 15.53 22.09
C HIS A 366 9.17 14.12 21.54
N ALA A 367 10.08 13.19 21.86
CA ALA A 367 9.96 11.77 21.53
C ALA A 367 8.76 11.10 22.22
N GLU A 368 8.36 11.61 23.39
CA GLU A 368 7.15 11.22 24.14
C GLU A 368 6.03 12.26 24.01
N ASN A 369 4.79 11.81 24.16
CA ASN A 369 3.58 12.61 23.97
C ASN A 369 3.33 13.50 25.18
N ILE A 370 4.16 14.52 25.38
CA ILE A 370 4.01 15.43 26.52
C ILE A 370 2.87 16.42 26.27
N SER A 371 2.79 17.00 25.06
CA SER A 371 1.80 18.03 24.72
C SER A 371 0.35 17.55 24.81
N GLU A 372 0.00 16.45 24.14
CA GLU A 372 -1.40 16.01 24.15
C GLU A 372 -1.79 15.41 25.51
N THR A 373 -0.85 14.76 26.21
CA THR A 373 -1.07 14.31 27.60
C THR A 373 -1.36 15.48 28.54
N ALA A 374 -0.64 16.60 28.41
CA ALA A 374 -0.91 17.81 29.20
C ALA A 374 -2.31 18.39 28.90
N LEU A 375 -2.75 18.37 27.64
CA LEU A 375 -4.10 18.78 27.24
C LEU A 375 -5.18 17.85 27.82
N VAL A 376 -4.97 16.54 27.73
CA VAL A 376 -5.85 15.52 28.34
C VAL A 376 -5.96 15.76 29.85
N GLN A 377 -4.83 15.97 30.53
CA GLN A 377 -4.80 16.22 31.97
C GLN A 377 -5.56 17.51 32.33
N ALA A 378 -5.36 18.60 31.58
CA ALA A 378 -6.07 19.86 31.80
C ALA A 378 -7.58 19.69 31.67
N LEU A 379 -8.05 18.99 30.63
CA LEU A 379 -9.47 18.69 30.45
C LEU A 379 -10.02 17.83 31.59
N VAL A 380 -9.34 16.74 31.96
CA VAL A 380 -9.80 15.83 33.02
C VAL A 380 -9.93 16.57 34.36
N ARG A 381 -8.97 17.45 34.71
CA ARG A 381 -9.03 18.27 35.93
C ARG A 381 -10.29 19.12 36.00
N GLU A 382 -10.67 19.76 34.90
CA GLU A 382 -11.85 20.62 34.82
C GLU A 382 -13.16 19.82 34.81
N VAL A 383 -13.21 18.68 34.10
CA VAL A 383 -14.41 17.82 34.06
C VAL A 383 -14.72 17.24 35.44
N VAL A 384 -13.70 16.83 36.20
CA VAL A 384 -13.88 16.33 37.58
C VAL A 384 -14.47 17.40 38.51
N GLN A 385 -14.34 18.70 38.21
CA GLN A 385 -14.99 19.76 39.01
C GLN A 385 -16.52 19.75 38.92
N PHE A 386 -17.11 19.02 37.97
CA PHE A 386 -18.57 18.81 37.90
C PHE A 386 -19.04 17.66 38.79
N SER A 387 -18.12 16.84 39.29
CA SER A 387 -18.38 15.75 40.23
C SER A 387 -18.33 16.25 41.68
N SER A 388 -18.98 15.52 42.58
CA SER A 388 -18.90 15.72 44.03
C SER A 388 -18.03 14.67 44.73
N ALA A 389 -17.31 13.86 43.96
CA ALA A 389 -16.46 12.78 44.46
C ALA A 389 -15.30 13.32 45.32
N PRO A 390 -14.74 12.50 46.24
CA PRO A 390 -13.55 12.85 47.02
C PRO A 390 -12.36 13.14 46.10
N ALA A 391 -11.25 13.64 46.67
CA ALA A 391 -10.02 13.94 45.93
C ALA A 391 -9.59 12.75 45.04
N THR A 392 -9.94 12.81 43.75
CA THR A 392 -9.61 11.78 42.78
C THR A 392 -8.17 11.92 42.34
N ASP A 393 -7.48 10.79 42.23
CA ASP A 393 -6.16 10.76 41.62
C ASP A 393 -6.27 10.98 40.11
N ILE A 394 -6.04 12.23 39.68
CA ILE A 394 -6.03 12.60 38.26
C ILE A 394 -4.92 11.87 37.51
N ALA A 395 -3.80 11.54 38.16
CA ALA A 395 -2.71 10.84 37.51
C ALA A 395 -3.11 9.41 37.11
N ASP A 396 -3.82 8.69 37.99
CA ASP A 396 -4.37 7.36 37.70
C ASP A 396 -5.34 7.40 36.50
N LEU A 397 -6.24 8.39 36.46
CA LEU A 397 -7.15 8.56 35.33
C LEU A 397 -6.41 8.81 34.01
N VAL A 398 -5.38 9.67 34.03
CA VAL A 398 -4.58 9.97 32.84
C VAL A 398 -3.83 8.73 32.35
N VAL A 399 -3.27 7.89 33.23
CA VAL A 399 -2.62 6.63 32.85
C VAL A 399 -3.59 5.67 32.14
N ARG A 400 -4.84 5.61 32.60
CA ARG A 400 -5.89 4.80 31.94
C ARG A 400 -6.30 5.36 30.57
N ILE A 401 -6.29 6.68 30.39
CA ILE A 401 -6.68 7.35 29.14
C ILE A 401 -5.53 7.30 28.10
N VAL A 402 -4.31 7.53 28.56
CA VAL A 402 -3.06 7.59 27.78
C VAL A 402 -2.19 6.37 28.17
N PRO A 403 -2.45 5.19 27.61
CA PRO A 403 -1.82 3.94 28.05
C PRO A 403 -0.35 3.80 27.63
N SER A 404 0.15 4.69 26.77
CA SER A 404 1.52 4.66 26.24
C SER A 404 2.06 6.08 26.12
N PRO A 405 3.34 6.32 26.48
CA PRO A 405 3.99 7.61 26.29
C PRO A 405 4.14 7.98 24.81
N HIS A 406 3.96 7.05 23.87
CA HIS A 406 4.01 7.33 22.44
C HIS A 406 2.64 7.56 21.80
N ALA A 407 1.54 7.32 22.52
CA ALA A 407 0.19 7.47 21.99
C ALA A 407 -0.12 8.94 21.69
N ARG A 408 -0.13 9.35 20.41
CA ARG A 408 -0.41 10.74 19.98
C ARG A 408 -1.06 10.79 18.60
N GLN A 409 -1.78 11.87 18.30
CA GLN A 409 -2.34 12.11 16.97
C GLN A 409 -1.47 13.07 16.12
N LEU A 410 -0.91 14.11 16.73
CA LEU A 410 -0.15 15.15 16.07
C LEU A 410 1.36 14.85 16.11
N HIS A 411 2.04 15.16 15.02
CA HIS A 411 3.47 14.95 14.85
C HIS A 411 4.13 16.20 14.25
N ALA A 412 5.31 16.54 14.76
CA ALA A 412 6.15 17.62 14.24
C ALA A 412 7.50 17.04 13.78
N PHE A 413 7.49 16.36 12.63
CA PHE A 413 8.71 15.83 12.03
C PHE A 413 9.50 16.95 11.33
N ALA A 414 10.81 16.93 11.48
CA ALA A 414 11.72 17.75 10.69
C ALA A 414 11.78 17.20 9.25
N PRO A 415 11.92 18.05 8.22
CA PRO A 415 12.14 17.59 6.86
C PRO A 415 13.39 16.69 6.76
N GLN A 416 13.27 15.51 6.15
CA GLN A 416 14.37 14.54 6.07
C GLN A 416 15.00 14.46 4.68
N ASP A 417 14.22 14.69 3.62
CA ASP A 417 14.69 14.74 2.25
C ASP A 417 13.83 15.68 1.39
N LEU A 418 14.16 15.77 0.09
CA LEU A 418 13.47 16.65 -0.85
C LEU A 418 11.94 16.54 -0.75
N ARG A 419 11.39 15.32 -0.66
CA ARG A 419 9.93 15.09 -0.67
C ARG A 419 9.24 15.78 0.51
N ASP A 420 9.90 15.86 1.66
CA ASP A 420 9.36 16.56 2.82
C ASP A 420 9.35 18.09 2.60
N HIS A 421 10.37 18.63 1.94
CA HIS A 421 10.44 20.07 1.63
C HIS A 421 9.43 20.50 0.54
N VAL A 422 9.22 19.67 -0.48
CA VAL A 422 8.30 19.96 -1.60
C VAL A 422 6.95 19.26 -1.46
N ARG A 423 6.56 18.86 -0.24
CA ARG A 423 5.30 18.16 0.04
C ARG A 423 4.06 18.83 -0.56
N HIS A 424 4.07 20.16 -0.68
CA HIS A 424 2.99 20.95 -1.25
C HIS A 424 2.81 20.73 -2.77
N SER A 425 3.84 20.26 -3.46
CA SER A 425 3.82 19.95 -4.90
C SER A 425 3.48 18.49 -5.21
N ILE A 426 3.22 17.65 -4.19
CA ILE A 426 2.91 16.23 -4.33
C ILE A 426 1.42 16.04 -4.04
N ASP A 427 0.73 15.25 -4.85
CA ASP A 427 -0.68 14.93 -4.66
C ASP A 427 -0.92 14.32 -3.26
N ARG A 428 -2.04 14.70 -2.63
CA ARG A 428 -2.39 14.23 -1.28
C ARG A 428 -2.89 12.79 -1.22
N SER A 429 -3.30 12.25 -2.36
CA SER A 429 -3.87 10.91 -2.48
C SER A 429 -3.30 10.22 -3.71
N ALA A 430 -2.89 8.97 -3.54
CA ALA A 430 -2.53 8.11 -4.64
C ALA A 430 -3.76 7.35 -5.16
N VAL A 431 -3.77 7.13 -6.47
CA VAL A 431 -4.57 6.11 -7.14
C VAL A 431 -3.98 4.75 -6.77
N ASP A 432 -4.86 3.88 -6.32
CA ASP A 432 -4.57 2.49 -6.00
C ASP A 432 -5.20 1.56 -7.05
N ILE A 433 -4.78 0.30 -7.05
CA ILE A 433 -5.40 -0.74 -7.87
C ILE A 433 -6.81 -1.04 -7.32
N SER A 434 -7.84 -0.74 -8.13
CA SER A 434 -9.22 -1.10 -7.79
C SER A 434 -9.44 -2.61 -7.86
N ALA A 435 -10.25 -3.13 -6.94
CA ALA A 435 -10.70 -4.52 -6.97
C ALA A 435 -11.53 -4.83 -8.22
N PHE A 436 -12.30 -3.87 -8.76
CA PHE A 436 -13.05 -4.06 -10.00
C PHE A 436 -12.12 -4.16 -11.21
N ASP A 437 -11.08 -3.32 -11.29
CA ASP A 437 -10.11 -3.40 -12.37
C ASP A 437 -9.28 -4.70 -12.30
N ASP A 438 -8.77 -5.07 -11.12
CA ASP A 438 -8.02 -6.33 -10.92
C ASP A 438 -8.86 -7.55 -11.31
N ALA A 439 -10.15 -7.55 -10.98
CA ALA A 439 -11.06 -8.62 -11.38
C ALA A 439 -11.37 -8.60 -12.88
N ALA A 440 -11.64 -7.42 -13.45
CA ALA A 440 -12.05 -7.26 -14.84
C ALA A 440 -10.97 -7.72 -15.83
N ILE A 441 -9.69 -7.42 -15.55
CA ILE A 441 -8.59 -7.81 -16.43
C ILE A 441 -8.40 -9.34 -16.54
N ARG A 442 -8.95 -10.11 -15.59
CA ARG A 442 -8.87 -11.59 -15.58
C ARG A 442 -9.89 -12.23 -16.53
N LEU A 443 -10.96 -11.53 -16.89
CA LEU A 443 -12.02 -12.04 -17.75
C LEU A 443 -11.46 -12.39 -19.13
N GLY A 444 -11.53 -13.67 -19.50
CA GLY A 444 -11.06 -14.21 -20.78
C GLY A 444 -9.54 -14.33 -20.93
N LEU A 445 -8.74 -13.85 -19.98
CA LEU A 445 -7.29 -13.78 -20.11
C LEU A 445 -6.64 -15.17 -20.24
N GLY A 446 -7.09 -16.13 -19.42
CA GLY A 446 -6.64 -17.52 -19.41
C GLY A 446 -6.94 -18.30 -20.67
N TRP A 447 -7.85 -17.83 -21.54
CA TRP A 447 -8.18 -18.51 -22.79
C TRP A 447 -7.02 -18.55 -23.80
N HIS A 448 -6.02 -17.68 -23.60
CA HIS A 448 -4.78 -17.68 -24.39
C HIS A 448 -3.84 -18.83 -24.02
N GLY A 449 -3.98 -19.40 -22.81
CA GLY A 449 -3.23 -20.59 -22.38
C GLY A 449 -4.00 -21.89 -22.62
N VAL A 450 -5.31 -21.87 -22.36
CA VAL A 450 -6.21 -23.01 -22.57
C VAL A 450 -7.50 -22.50 -23.20
N SER A 451 -7.79 -22.90 -24.43
CA SER A 451 -8.99 -22.46 -25.16
C SER A 451 -10.28 -22.74 -24.39
N ARG A 452 -11.32 -21.96 -24.69
CA ARG A 452 -12.67 -22.16 -24.13
C ARG A 452 -13.12 -23.63 -24.33
N PRO A 453 -13.75 -24.28 -23.33
CA PRO A 453 -14.30 -23.75 -22.08
C PRO A 453 -13.32 -23.71 -20.88
N GLY A 454 -12.01 -23.66 -21.12
CA GLY A 454 -11.00 -23.71 -20.06
C GLY A 454 -10.70 -25.15 -19.63
N GLY A 455 -10.22 -25.34 -18.40
CA GLY A 455 -9.88 -26.66 -17.87
C GLY A 455 -8.74 -26.67 -16.87
N THR A 456 -8.42 -27.84 -16.32
CA THR A 456 -7.34 -28.01 -15.32
C THR A 456 -6.13 -28.71 -15.92
N LEU A 457 -4.97 -28.07 -15.79
CA LEU A 457 -3.65 -28.62 -16.13
C LEU A 457 -2.97 -29.16 -14.88
N ARG A 458 -2.21 -30.25 -15.02
CA ARG A 458 -1.53 -30.93 -13.89
C ARG A 458 -0.04 -31.25 -14.15
N GLU A 459 0.42 -31.11 -15.39
CA GLU A 459 1.82 -31.37 -15.77
C GLU A 459 2.61 -30.05 -15.72
N ARG A 460 3.84 -30.11 -15.20
CA ARG A 460 4.70 -28.92 -14.98
C ARG A 460 4.98 -28.16 -16.28
N GLY A 461 5.34 -28.88 -17.34
CA GLY A 461 5.58 -28.32 -18.68
C GLY A 461 4.32 -27.70 -19.30
N GLU A 462 3.17 -28.37 -19.20
CA GLU A 462 1.89 -27.83 -19.67
C GLU A 462 1.48 -26.56 -18.91
N CYS A 463 1.56 -26.58 -17.58
CA CYS A 463 1.22 -25.42 -16.75
C CYS A 463 2.10 -24.21 -17.09
N THR A 464 3.43 -24.42 -17.18
CA THR A 464 4.37 -23.33 -17.51
C THR A 464 4.18 -22.83 -18.94
N ARG A 465 3.94 -23.70 -19.93
CA ARG A 465 3.61 -23.27 -21.30
C ARG A 465 2.33 -22.43 -21.34
N ALA A 466 1.27 -22.87 -20.67
CA ALA A 466 0.01 -22.14 -20.62
C ALA A 466 0.16 -20.77 -19.94
N LEU A 467 0.80 -20.72 -18.76
CA LEU A 467 1.06 -19.46 -18.05
C LEU A 467 1.92 -18.49 -18.88
N ASN A 468 2.92 -19.00 -19.60
CA ASN A 468 3.75 -18.16 -20.47
C ASN A 468 2.93 -17.59 -21.64
N ALA A 469 2.05 -18.38 -22.27
CA ALA A 469 1.15 -17.90 -23.32
C ALA A 469 0.18 -16.83 -22.79
N VAL A 470 -0.38 -17.05 -21.60
CA VAL A 470 -1.25 -16.07 -20.93
C VAL A 470 -0.48 -14.79 -20.55
N THR A 471 0.76 -14.91 -20.09
CA THR A 471 1.63 -13.77 -19.78
C THR A 471 1.91 -12.94 -21.04
N VAL A 472 2.20 -13.58 -22.17
CA VAL A 472 2.42 -12.89 -23.46
C VAL A 472 1.16 -12.14 -23.90
N ALA A 473 -0.03 -12.76 -23.78
CA ALA A 473 -1.28 -12.08 -24.09
C ALA A 473 -1.53 -10.87 -23.16
N ALA A 474 -1.22 -11.00 -21.86
CA ALA A 474 -1.31 -9.89 -20.91
C ALA A 474 -0.35 -8.74 -21.29
N GLU A 475 0.90 -9.05 -21.67
CA GLU A 475 1.87 -8.07 -22.16
C GLU A 475 1.35 -7.34 -23.42
N GLU A 476 0.77 -8.07 -24.37
CA GLU A 476 0.24 -7.50 -25.62
C GLU A 476 -0.97 -6.60 -25.39
N MET A 477 -1.89 -7.00 -24.51
CA MET A 477 -3.02 -6.17 -24.09
C MET A 477 -2.53 -4.89 -23.41
N PHE A 478 -1.56 -5.01 -22.51
CA PHE A 478 -0.97 -3.87 -21.79
C PHE A 478 -0.29 -2.88 -22.75
N CYS A 479 0.55 -3.36 -23.68
CA CYS A 479 1.18 -2.51 -24.70
C CYS A 479 0.13 -1.84 -25.61
N THR A 480 -0.94 -2.56 -25.97
CA THR A 480 -2.03 -2.01 -26.79
C THR A 480 -2.74 -0.88 -26.06
N ASP A 481 -3.10 -1.08 -24.78
CA ASP A 481 -3.74 -0.05 -23.97
C ASP A 481 -2.84 1.18 -23.82
N LEU A 482 -1.53 0.98 -23.56
CA LEU A 482 -0.55 2.07 -23.49
C LEU A 482 -0.43 2.89 -24.78
N SER A 483 -0.56 2.26 -25.95
CA SER A 483 -0.43 2.92 -27.25
C SER A 483 -1.50 4.00 -27.53
N HIS A 484 -2.58 4.03 -26.75
CA HIS A 484 -3.64 5.04 -26.87
C HIS A 484 -3.34 6.34 -26.13
N PHE A 485 -2.32 6.38 -25.26
CA PHE A 485 -2.04 7.54 -24.41
C PHE A 485 -0.85 8.35 -24.90
N GLU A 486 -0.90 9.67 -24.71
CA GLU A 486 0.25 10.53 -25.00
C GLU A 486 1.36 10.29 -23.97
N ARG A 487 2.59 10.07 -24.46
CA ARG A 487 3.73 9.62 -23.67
C ARG A 487 4.10 10.55 -22.52
N HIS A 488 4.19 11.86 -22.78
CA HIS A 488 4.61 12.85 -21.77
C HIS A 488 3.56 12.93 -20.66
N ALA A 489 2.29 13.10 -21.03
CA ALA A 489 1.18 13.21 -20.09
C ALA A 489 1.04 11.95 -19.21
N LEU A 490 1.18 10.75 -19.82
CA LEU A 490 1.13 9.49 -19.07
C LEU A 490 2.30 9.37 -18.10
N ILE A 491 3.53 9.63 -18.54
CA ILE A 491 4.72 9.54 -17.69
C ILE A 491 4.62 10.51 -16.51
N GLU A 492 4.21 11.75 -16.74
CA GLU A 492 4.04 12.76 -15.68
C GLU A 492 2.96 12.33 -14.68
N ARG A 493 1.80 11.83 -15.13
CA ARG A 493 0.73 11.37 -14.23
C ARG A 493 1.17 10.17 -13.39
N VAL A 494 1.90 9.21 -13.98
CA VAL A 494 2.41 8.03 -13.25
C VAL A 494 3.46 8.42 -12.21
N ILE A 495 4.35 9.36 -12.53
CA ILE A 495 5.33 9.89 -11.56
C ILE A 495 4.62 10.60 -10.42
N ALA A 496 3.66 11.49 -10.71
CA ALA A 496 2.87 12.18 -9.69
C ALA A 496 2.19 11.19 -8.73
N ASN A 497 1.54 10.15 -9.28
CA ASN A 497 0.88 9.11 -8.49
C ASN A 497 1.88 8.32 -7.62
N ARG A 498 3.03 7.95 -8.20
CA ARG A 498 4.08 7.24 -7.47
C ARG A 498 4.59 8.07 -6.29
N GLU A 499 4.89 9.34 -6.51
CA GLU A 499 5.39 10.23 -5.45
C GLU A 499 4.35 10.41 -4.32
N ALA A 500 3.06 10.51 -4.66
CA ALA A 500 1.97 10.51 -3.69
C ALA A 500 1.91 9.19 -2.87
N SER A 501 2.04 8.05 -3.54
CA SER A 501 2.02 6.73 -2.89
C SER A 501 3.21 6.53 -1.94
N ILE A 502 4.40 6.94 -2.35
CA ILE A 502 5.61 6.89 -1.50
C ILE A 502 5.47 7.81 -0.28
N LEU A 503 4.91 9.00 -0.46
CA LEU A 503 4.69 9.93 0.64
C LEU A 503 3.67 9.38 1.67
N ASP A 504 2.57 8.77 1.20
CA ASP A 504 1.60 8.13 2.11
C ASP A 504 2.23 6.94 2.84
N LYS A 505 2.96 6.08 2.14
CA LYS A 505 3.72 4.96 2.74
C LYS A 505 4.64 5.43 3.87
N ARG A 506 5.44 6.46 3.61
CA ARG A 506 6.36 7.03 4.61
C ARG A 506 5.61 7.61 5.81
N ARG A 507 4.44 8.21 5.60
CA ARG A 507 3.59 8.68 6.72
C ARG A 507 3.22 7.51 7.64
N TRP A 508 2.80 6.38 7.08
CA TRP A 508 2.48 5.17 7.85
C TRP A 508 3.70 4.62 8.59
N GLU A 509 4.85 4.52 7.93
CA GLU A 509 6.11 4.07 8.53
C GLU A 509 6.52 4.96 9.71
N ARG A 510 6.56 6.28 9.51
CA ARG A 510 6.99 7.27 10.52
C ARG A 510 6.04 7.39 11.71
N THR A 511 4.75 7.15 11.51
CA THR A 511 3.72 7.27 12.57
C THR A 511 3.31 5.94 13.21
N SER A 512 3.87 4.82 12.73
CA SER A 512 3.56 3.46 13.18
C SER A 512 3.61 3.28 14.70
N THR A 513 4.63 3.83 15.36
CA THR A 513 4.79 3.74 16.83
C THR A 513 3.64 4.43 17.57
N ALA A 514 3.20 5.60 17.10
CA ALA A 514 2.09 6.32 17.71
C ALA A 514 0.74 5.66 17.42
N ILE A 515 0.56 5.15 16.20
CA ILE A 515 -0.63 4.37 15.80
C ILE A 515 -0.75 3.12 16.69
N LEU A 516 0.35 2.40 16.94
CA LEU A 516 0.39 1.25 17.85
C LEU A 516 0.17 1.67 19.31
N GLY A 517 0.68 2.82 19.74
CA GLY A 517 0.42 3.37 21.07
C GLY A 517 -1.06 3.73 21.30
N LEU A 518 -1.77 4.12 20.23
CA LEU A 518 -3.21 4.38 20.25
C LEU A 518 -4.07 3.13 20.04
N ALA A 519 -3.48 1.99 19.71
CA ALA A 519 -4.22 0.78 19.38
C ALA A 519 -4.90 0.14 20.60
N SER A 520 -6.19 -0.18 20.47
CA SER A 520 -6.89 -1.09 21.40
C SER A 520 -6.46 -2.54 21.21
N ASP A 521 -6.11 -2.90 19.97
CA ASP A 521 -5.60 -4.21 19.56
C ASP A 521 -4.32 -4.00 18.74
N PRO A 522 -3.14 -4.11 19.38
CA PRO A 522 -1.87 -3.89 18.69
C PRO A 522 -1.64 -4.86 17.52
N GLN A 523 -2.18 -6.08 17.57
CA GLN A 523 -1.95 -7.07 16.52
C GLN A 523 -2.75 -6.75 15.27
N GLU A 524 -4.06 -6.48 15.41
CA GLU A 524 -4.90 -6.04 14.29
C GLU A 524 -4.35 -4.74 13.67
N THR A 525 -3.83 -3.82 14.50
CA THR A 525 -3.25 -2.56 14.01
C THR A 525 -1.95 -2.79 13.24
N ARG A 526 -1.12 -3.76 13.65
CA ARG A 526 0.05 -4.17 12.86
C ARG A 526 -0.35 -4.75 11.51
N GLU A 527 -1.43 -5.54 11.47
CA GLU A 527 -1.97 -6.09 10.21
C GLU A 527 -2.47 -4.97 9.29
N GLU A 528 -3.16 -3.97 9.81
CA GLU A 528 -3.58 -2.79 9.03
C GLU A 528 -2.37 -2.04 8.44
N ILE A 529 -1.33 -1.82 9.24
CA ILE A 529 -0.09 -1.17 8.76
C ILE A 529 0.55 -2.04 7.67
N PHE A 530 0.65 -3.35 7.88
CA PHE A 530 1.20 -4.27 6.89
C PHE A 530 0.45 -4.21 5.55
N GLU A 531 -0.88 -4.28 5.58
CA GLU A 531 -1.71 -4.18 4.37
C GLU A 531 -1.46 -2.86 3.61
N ARG A 532 -1.33 -1.74 4.32
CA ARG A 532 -1.00 -0.43 3.73
C ARG A 532 0.37 -0.43 3.05
N LEU A 533 1.39 -1.00 3.71
CA LEU A 533 2.75 -1.07 3.14
C LEU A 533 2.78 -1.97 1.90
N VAL A 534 2.09 -3.12 1.94
CA VAL A 534 1.98 -4.03 0.78
C VAL A 534 1.30 -3.33 -0.39
N LYS A 535 0.20 -2.61 -0.14
CA LYS A 535 -0.52 -1.85 -1.16
C LYS A 535 0.37 -0.81 -1.82
N ALA A 536 1.06 0.01 -1.02
CA ALA A 536 1.97 1.03 -1.55
C ALA A 536 3.16 0.43 -2.32
N ASN A 537 3.70 -0.71 -1.88
CA ASN A 537 4.74 -1.43 -2.63
C ASN A 537 4.21 -1.95 -3.98
N GLY A 538 2.95 -2.41 -4.03
CA GLY A 538 2.27 -2.79 -5.26
C GLY A 538 2.13 -1.61 -6.23
N THR A 539 1.65 -0.46 -5.74
CA THR A 539 1.55 0.79 -6.52
C THR A 539 2.91 1.26 -7.04
N ASP A 540 3.97 1.23 -6.22
CA ASP A 540 5.33 1.56 -6.65
C ASP A 540 5.88 0.61 -7.73
N LEU A 541 5.66 -0.70 -7.58
CA LEU A 541 6.07 -1.68 -8.59
C LEU A 541 5.30 -1.49 -9.90
N ALA A 542 3.97 -1.38 -9.84
CA ALA A 542 3.13 -1.15 -11.00
C ALA A 542 3.51 0.14 -11.74
N SER A 543 3.73 1.24 -11.01
CA SER A 543 4.16 2.52 -11.58
C SER A 543 5.48 2.38 -12.35
N ARG A 544 6.47 1.68 -11.78
CA ARG A 544 7.75 1.44 -12.46
C ARG A 544 7.58 0.62 -13.74
N ILE A 545 6.76 -0.42 -13.72
CA ILE A 545 6.48 -1.25 -14.91
C ILE A 545 5.80 -0.41 -16.00
N ILE A 546 4.82 0.43 -15.63
CA ILE A 546 4.15 1.34 -16.56
C ILE A 546 5.17 2.30 -17.18
N LEU A 547 6.03 2.94 -16.39
CA LEU A 547 7.07 3.84 -16.91
C LEU A 547 8.03 3.12 -17.88
N GLU A 548 8.45 1.89 -17.55
CA GLU A 548 9.34 1.07 -18.38
C GLU A 548 8.73 0.70 -19.74
N ALA A 549 7.41 0.49 -19.78
CA ALA A 549 6.67 0.14 -20.99
C ALA A 549 6.23 1.38 -21.78
N ALA A 550 5.66 2.37 -21.12
CA ALA A 550 5.11 3.58 -21.72
C ALA A 550 6.15 4.40 -22.50
N ILE A 551 7.39 4.47 -22.00
CA ILE A 551 8.50 5.12 -22.70
C ILE A 551 8.78 4.50 -24.08
N CYS A 552 8.39 3.24 -24.28
CA CYS A 552 8.53 2.52 -25.55
C CYS A 552 7.24 2.52 -26.37
N GLU A 553 6.08 2.33 -25.74
CA GLU A 553 4.81 2.01 -26.42
C GLU A 553 3.92 3.22 -26.68
N CYS A 554 3.96 4.24 -25.82
CA CYS A 554 3.10 5.41 -25.96
C CYS A 554 3.60 6.31 -27.10
N PRO A 555 2.73 6.84 -27.98
CA PRO A 555 3.12 7.86 -28.95
C PRO A 555 3.48 9.21 -28.31
N ALA A 556 4.35 9.98 -28.97
CA ALA A 556 4.65 11.37 -28.59
C ALA A 556 3.73 12.35 -29.35
N GLY A 557 3.22 13.37 -28.66
CA GLY A 557 2.44 14.46 -29.27
C GLY A 557 1.06 14.08 -29.80
N SER A 558 0.59 12.86 -29.53
CA SER A 558 -0.73 12.35 -29.88
C SER A 558 -1.17 11.28 -28.87
N GLY A 559 -2.47 11.00 -28.81
CA GLY A 559 -3.04 10.09 -27.81
C GLY A 559 -3.85 10.84 -26.75
N TYR A 560 -4.46 10.08 -25.85
CA TYR A 560 -5.25 10.62 -24.76
C TYR A 560 -4.38 10.99 -23.56
N GLU A 561 -4.84 11.98 -22.79
CA GLU A 561 -4.36 12.19 -21.42
C GLU A 561 -4.82 11.02 -20.52
N LEU A 562 -4.02 10.67 -19.51
CA LEU A 562 -4.31 9.54 -18.63
C LEU A 562 -5.27 9.94 -17.50
N ALA A 563 -6.39 9.24 -17.35
CA ALA A 563 -7.29 9.39 -16.19
C ALA A 563 -6.93 8.39 -15.07
N ASP A 564 -7.42 8.62 -13.85
CA ASP A 564 -7.19 7.69 -12.72
C ASP A 564 -7.90 6.35 -12.92
N ILE A 565 -9.03 6.34 -13.63
CA ILE A 565 -9.70 5.10 -14.10
C ILE A 565 -8.73 4.29 -14.98
N ASP A 566 -8.06 4.95 -15.93
CA ASP A 566 -7.09 4.29 -16.81
C ASP A 566 -5.87 3.80 -16.02
N LEU A 567 -5.34 4.64 -15.13
CA LEU A 567 -4.14 4.33 -14.33
C LEU A 567 -4.36 3.11 -13.42
N SER A 568 -5.50 3.04 -12.73
CA SER A 568 -5.88 1.88 -11.91
C SER A 568 -5.88 0.59 -12.74
N ARG A 569 -6.47 0.62 -13.94
CA ARG A 569 -6.47 -0.51 -14.88
C ARG A 569 -5.07 -0.88 -15.39
N LEU A 570 -4.26 0.10 -15.80
CA LEU A 570 -2.88 -0.14 -16.23
C LEU A 570 -2.03 -0.75 -15.11
N MET A 571 -2.23 -0.32 -13.86
CA MET A 571 -1.54 -0.91 -12.71
C MET A 571 -1.99 -2.35 -12.45
N ALA A 572 -3.29 -2.64 -12.59
CA ALA A 572 -3.81 -4.01 -12.51
C ALA A 572 -3.16 -4.92 -13.58
N GLN A 573 -3.07 -4.46 -14.82
CA GLN A 573 -2.41 -5.20 -15.92
C GLN A 573 -0.92 -5.42 -15.65
N ALA A 574 -0.20 -4.38 -15.22
CA ALA A 574 1.21 -4.47 -14.86
C ALA A 574 1.46 -5.51 -13.74
N MET A 575 0.62 -5.49 -12.69
CA MET A 575 0.70 -6.46 -11.60
C MET A 575 0.28 -7.86 -12.03
N MET A 576 -0.68 -8.01 -12.95
CA MET A 576 -1.04 -9.30 -13.53
C MET A 576 0.13 -9.95 -14.27
N ILE A 577 0.86 -9.18 -15.09
CA ILE A 577 2.07 -9.67 -15.78
C ILE A 577 3.11 -10.12 -14.75
N HIS A 578 3.31 -9.33 -13.68
CA HIS A 578 4.20 -9.69 -12.58
C HIS A 578 3.77 -11.01 -11.90
N HIS A 579 2.49 -11.18 -11.58
CA HIS A 579 1.98 -12.38 -10.92
C HIS A 579 2.06 -13.62 -11.80
N LEU A 580 1.63 -13.55 -13.06
CA LEU A 580 1.64 -14.69 -13.99
C LEU A 580 3.07 -15.22 -14.23
N GLY A 581 4.03 -14.33 -14.47
CA GLY A 581 5.44 -14.70 -14.58
C GLY A 581 5.99 -15.29 -13.29
N GLY A 582 5.58 -14.75 -12.14
CA GLY A 582 5.89 -15.29 -10.81
C GLY A 582 5.35 -16.70 -10.59
N PHE A 583 4.11 -16.99 -11.01
CA PHE A 583 3.51 -18.33 -10.91
C PHE A 583 4.23 -19.33 -11.81
N SER A 584 4.58 -18.92 -13.03
CA SER A 584 5.32 -19.78 -13.97
C SER A 584 6.69 -20.15 -13.41
N ASP A 585 7.45 -19.17 -12.89
CA ASP A 585 8.74 -19.42 -12.22
C ASP A 585 8.56 -20.28 -10.96
N ALA A 586 7.54 -20.03 -10.12
CA ALA A 586 7.33 -20.79 -8.90
C ALA A 586 6.95 -22.25 -9.15
N ILE A 587 6.20 -22.56 -10.21
CA ILE A 587 5.94 -23.94 -10.67
C ILE A 587 7.21 -24.55 -11.27
N HIS A 588 7.96 -23.80 -12.08
CA HIS A 588 9.22 -24.25 -12.67
C HIS A 588 10.24 -24.65 -11.59
N TYR A 589 10.38 -23.83 -10.55
CA TYR A 589 11.21 -24.10 -9.38
C TYR A 589 10.50 -24.93 -8.29
N GLU A 590 9.38 -25.59 -8.60
CA GLU A 590 8.63 -26.51 -7.71
C GLU A 590 8.34 -25.95 -6.31
N GLY A 591 8.27 -24.63 -6.16
CA GLY A 591 7.72 -23.99 -4.96
C GLY A 591 6.22 -24.26 -4.86
N MET A 592 5.54 -24.15 -6.01
CA MET A 592 4.11 -24.45 -6.19
C MET A 592 3.88 -25.81 -6.82
N LYS A 593 2.74 -26.42 -6.49
CA LYS A 593 2.25 -27.61 -7.20
C LYS A 593 1.94 -27.24 -8.65
N PRO A 594 2.27 -28.09 -9.64
CA PRO A 594 1.95 -27.83 -11.04
C PRO A 594 0.45 -28.08 -11.31
N GLN A 595 -0.42 -27.26 -10.74
CA GLN A 595 -1.86 -27.34 -10.94
C GLN A 595 -2.42 -25.95 -11.25
N VAL A 596 -2.95 -25.78 -12.46
CA VAL A 596 -3.55 -24.53 -12.94
C VAL A 596 -4.93 -24.83 -13.49
N ARG A 597 -5.97 -24.17 -12.96
CA ARG A 597 -7.32 -24.22 -13.50
C ARG A 597 -7.61 -22.93 -14.25
N ILE A 598 -8.06 -23.03 -15.50
CA ILE A 598 -8.66 -21.92 -16.23
C ILE A 598 -10.18 -22.05 -16.10
N SER A 599 -10.82 -21.09 -15.41
CA SER A 599 -12.27 -21.09 -15.26
C SER A 599 -12.98 -20.92 -16.61
N PRO A 600 -14.27 -21.25 -16.73
CA PRO A 600 -15.00 -21.07 -18.00
C PRO A 600 -15.04 -19.62 -18.50
N ALA A 601 -14.99 -18.66 -17.58
CA ALA A 601 -14.88 -17.23 -17.88
C ALA A 601 -13.43 -16.74 -18.07
N GLY A 602 -12.46 -17.65 -18.09
CA GLY A 602 -11.06 -17.37 -18.45
C GLY A 602 -10.17 -16.87 -17.32
N GLU A 603 -10.60 -16.90 -16.07
CA GLU A 603 -9.68 -16.61 -14.95
C GLU A 603 -8.65 -17.74 -14.77
N VAL A 604 -7.39 -17.36 -14.56
CA VAL A 604 -6.29 -18.25 -14.14
C VAL A 604 -6.35 -18.46 -12.63
N GLN A 605 -6.57 -19.69 -12.20
CA GLN A 605 -6.65 -20.10 -10.80
C GLN A 605 -5.50 -21.06 -10.46
N ILE A 606 -4.86 -20.81 -9.31
CA ILE A 606 -3.68 -21.53 -8.83
C ILE A 606 -3.89 -22.04 -7.42
N ASP A 607 -3.08 -23.00 -7.00
CA ASP A 607 -2.97 -23.40 -5.60
C ASP A 607 -2.21 -22.32 -4.80
N THR A 608 -2.86 -21.73 -3.79
CA THR A 608 -2.29 -20.65 -2.98
C THR A 608 -1.46 -21.14 -1.79
N SER A 609 -1.38 -22.45 -1.54
CA SER A 609 -0.75 -22.99 -0.32
C SER A 609 0.71 -22.56 -0.17
N PHE A 610 1.43 -22.38 -1.29
CA PHE A 610 2.79 -21.84 -1.27
C PHE A 610 2.85 -20.38 -0.80
N PHE A 611 1.87 -19.57 -1.18
CA PHE A 611 1.79 -18.17 -0.74
C PHE A 611 1.49 -18.09 0.74
N ASP A 612 0.46 -18.80 1.18
CA ASP A 612 -0.05 -18.77 2.55
C ASP A 612 0.99 -19.35 3.53
N ALA A 613 1.66 -20.45 3.15
CA ALA A 613 2.60 -21.14 4.03
C ALA A 613 4.04 -20.57 3.99
N VAL A 614 4.44 -19.87 2.93
CA VAL A 614 5.85 -19.44 2.75
C VAL A 614 5.98 -17.97 2.39
N VAL A 615 5.35 -17.51 1.29
CA VAL A 615 5.57 -16.14 0.78
C VAL A 615 5.08 -15.08 1.76
N GLU A 616 3.86 -15.23 2.29
CA GLU A 616 3.26 -14.28 3.21
C GLU A 616 4.00 -14.22 4.56
N PRO A 617 4.35 -15.36 5.22
CA PRO A 617 5.17 -15.33 6.43
C PRO A 617 6.54 -14.65 6.25
N VAL A 618 7.22 -14.89 5.13
CA VAL A 618 8.48 -14.19 4.80
C VAL A 618 8.25 -12.68 4.68
N GLY A 619 7.19 -12.26 3.99
CA GLY A 619 6.81 -10.85 3.87
C GLY A 619 6.48 -10.19 5.22
N ARG A 620 5.74 -10.89 6.09
CA ARG A 620 5.40 -10.41 7.45
C ARG A 620 6.62 -10.28 8.34
N SER A 621 7.55 -11.23 8.29
CA SER A 621 8.82 -11.15 9.03
C SER A 621 9.62 -9.91 8.60
N PHE A 622 9.67 -9.61 7.30
CA PHE A 622 10.37 -8.43 6.80
C PHE A 622 9.70 -7.12 7.24
N ALA A 623 8.37 -7.04 7.14
CA ALA A 623 7.65 -5.85 7.57
C ALA A 623 7.82 -5.59 9.07
N THR A 624 7.85 -6.64 9.88
CA THR A 624 8.10 -6.53 11.33
C THR A 624 9.46 -5.90 11.60
N LEU A 625 10.52 -6.39 10.96
CA LEU A 625 11.87 -5.84 11.08
C LEU A 625 11.95 -4.37 10.62
N GLN A 626 11.20 -3.98 9.59
CA GLN A 626 11.13 -2.59 9.16
C GLN A 626 10.43 -1.71 10.20
N LEU A 627 9.32 -2.17 10.77
CA LEU A 627 8.61 -1.42 11.82
C LEU A 627 9.47 -1.22 13.06
N ASP A 628 10.22 -2.24 13.48
CA ASP A 628 11.14 -2.13 14.61
C ASP A 628 12.25 -1.11 14.34
N ARG A 629 12.82 -1.12 13.13
CA ARG A 629 13.79 -0.09 12.69
C ARG A 629 13.18 1.31 12.69
N HIS A 630 11.96 1.49 12.19
CA HIS A 630 11.29 2.79 12.19
C HIS A 630 11.03 3.30 13.61
N ARG A 631 10.74 2.40 14.55
CA ARG A 631 10.61 2.73 15.97
C ARG A 631 11.94 3.23 16.54
N GLU A 632 13.05 2.56 16.25
CA GLU A 632 14.40 3.00 16.68
C GLU A 632 14.77 4.38 16.10
N GLN A 633 14.33 4.67 14.87
CA GLN A 633 14.63 5.92 14.17
C GLN A 633 13.65 7.06 14.48
N TYR A 634 12.57 6.84 15.24
CA TYR A 634 11.55 7.88 15.45
C TYR A 634 12.14 9.19 15.98
N THR A 635 13.06 9.11 16.96
CA THR A 635 13.70 10.28 17.57
C THR A 635 14.54 11.08 16.57
N SER A 636 15.18 10.42 15.59
CA SER A 636 15.97 11.13 14.59
C SER A 636 15.10 11.94 13.64
N LEU A 637 13.84 11.54 13.41
CA LEU A 637 12.88 12.28 12.55
C LEU A 637 12.42 13.61 13.16
N LEU A 638 12.68 13.84 14.44
CA LEU A 638 12.32 15.08 15.15
C LEU A 638 13.39 16.18 14.97
N ARG A 639 14.50 15.87 14.31
CA ARG A 639 15.63 16.76 14.09
C ARG A 639 16.05 16.71 12.63
N ASP A 640 16.75 17.75 12.19
CA ASP A 640 17.38 17.73 10.88
C ASP A 640 18.37 16.57 10.79
N PRO A 641 18.47 15.92 9.61
CA PRO A 641 19.44 14.87 9.40
C PRO A 641 20.86 15.40 9.59
N GLU A 642 21.72 14.63 10.26
CA GLU A 642 23.14 14.94 10.35
C GLU A 642 23.76 14.87 8.94
N LEU A 643 24.44 15.95 8.55
CA LEU A 643 25.10 16.00 7.25
C LEU A 643 26.26 15.01 7.22
N SER A 644 26.19 14.04 6.30
CA SER A 644 27.28 13.10 6.06
C SER A 644 28.58 13.86 5.74
N PRO A 645 29.74 13.43 6.29
CA PRO A 645 31.03 14.03 5.98
C PRO A 645 31.25 14.15 4.47
N THR A 646 31.89 15.23 4.04
CA THR A 646 32.25 15.42 2.63
C THR A 646 33.24 14.35 2.17
N ASP A 647 34.10 13.87 3.08
CA ASP A 647 35.04 12.77 2.82
C ASP A 647 34.46 11.42 3.25
N ILE A 648 33.73 10.78 2.33
CA ILE A 648 33.24 9.41 2.50
C ILE A 648 34.34 8.36 2.30
N SER A 649 35.51 8.73 1.76
CA SER A 649 36.56 7.77 1.42
C SER A 649 37.21 7.14 2.66
N ALA A 650 37.13 7.83 3.80
CA ALA A 650 37.53 7.30 5.10
C ALA A 650 36.58 6.22 5.66
N HIS A 651 35.32 6.18 5.18
CA HIS A 651 34.26 5.33 5.71
C HIS A 651 33.91 4.15 4.79
N VAL A 652 34.46 4.14 3.57
CA VAL A 652 34.13 3.16 2.53
C VAL A 652 35.41 2.51 2.02
N GLU A 653 35.40 1.18 1.90
CA GLU A 653 36.58 0.43 1.44
C GLU A 653 37.03 0.89 0.05
N SER A 654 38.33 1.20 -0.08
CA SER A 654 38.90 1.70 -1.35
C SER A 654 38.70 0.76 -2.55
N GLY A 655 38.60 -0.55 -2.28
CA GLY A 655 38.27 -1.56 -3.29
C GLY A 655 36.88 -1.35 -3.89
N PHE A 656 35.89 -1.02 -3.06
CA PHE A 656 34.53 -0.72 -3.49
C PHE A 656 34.45 0.58 -4.29
N LEU A 657 35.12 1.65 -3.84
CA LEU A 657 35.10 2.94 -4.54
C LEU A 657 35.60 2.81 -5.98
N LYS A 658 36.70 2.07 -6.19
CA LYS A 658 37.24 1.76 -7.52
C LYS A 658 36.29 0.90 -8.35
N ALA A 659 35.66 -0.09 -7.72
CA ALA A 659 34.69 -0.94 -8.38
C ALA A 659 33.45 -0.17 -8.83
N TRP A 660 32.92 0.71 -7.98
CA TRP A 660 31.79 1.58 -8.28
C TRP A 660 32.07 2.48 -9.49
N GLU A 661 33.20 3.18 -9.48
CA GLU A 661 33.60 4.07 -10.56
C GLU A 661 33.79 3.31 -11.88
N ALA A 662 34.39 2.12 -11.84
CA ALA A 662 34.52 1.27 -13.03
C ALA A 662 33.19 0.74 -13.57
N GLU A 663 32.19 0.50 -12.69
CA GLU A 663 30.89 -0.04 -13.08
C GLU A 663 29.93 1.04 -13.61
N LEU A 664 29.91 2.22 -13.00
CA LEU A 664 28.98 3.30 -13.36
C LEU A 664 29.61 4.42 -14.19
N GLY A 665 30.93 4.47 -14.30
CA GLY A 665 31.66 5.53 -15.01
C GLY A 665 31.72 6.87 -14.27
N VAL A 666 31.23 6.93 -13.03
CA VAL A 666 31.22 8.11 -12.17
C VAL A 666 31.62 7.71 -10.75
N SER A 667 32.43 8.53 -10.09
CA SER A 667 32.85 8.27 -8.70
C SER A 667 31.65 8.32 -7.75
N LEU A 668 31.73 7.63 -6.61
CA LEU A 668 30.64 7.65 -5.61
C LEU A 668 30.40 9.08 -5.05
N ILE A 669 31.47 9.87 -4.96
CA ILE A 669 31.42 11.27 -4.50
C ILE A 669 30.70 12.15 -5.52
N ASP A 670 31.07 12.06 -6.81
CA ASP A 670 30.40 12.81 -7.87
C ASP A 670 28.95 12.37 -8.01
N PHE A 671 28.66 11.07 -7.88
CA PHE A 671 27.29 10.58 -7.92
C PHE A 671 26.42 11.22 -6.84
N ARG A 672 26.90 11.24 -5.58
CA ARG A 672 26.20 11.89 -4.47
C ARG A 672 26.04 13.40 -4.71
N THR A 673 27.11 14.07 -5.16
CA THR A 673 27.13 15.51 -5.43
C THR A 673 26.13 15.89 -6.53
N ALA A 674 26.04 15.09 -7.59
CA ALA A 674 25.07 15.30 -8.66
C ALA A 674 23.62 15.12 -8.19
N LEU A 675 23.34 14.10 -7.36
CA LEU A 675 22.02 13.92 -6.76
C LEU A 675 21.64 15.13 -5.88
N GLU A 676 22.54 15.57 -5.00
CA GLU A 676 22.33 16.76 -4.16
C GLU A 676 22.09 18.02 -5.00
N ALA A 677 22.82 18.19 -6.10
CA ALA A 677 22.61 19.32 -7.02
C ALA A 677 21.21 19.31 -7.67
N LEU A 678 20.70 18.14 -8.09
CA LEU A 678 19.36 18.01 -8.65
C LEU A 678 18.27 18.22 -7.57
N GLU A 679 18.51 17.77 -6.34
CA GLU A 679 17.60 18.01 -5.22
C GLU A 679 17.51 19.50 -4.86
N ASN A 680 18.66 20.18 -4.76
CA ASN A 680 18.70 21.62 -4.47
C ASN A 680 17.95 22.43 -5.52
N ARG A 681 18.13 22.09 -6.81
CA ARG A 681 17.40 22.72 -7.91
C ARG A 681 15.88 22.61 -7.76
N LEU A 682 15.39 21.44 -7.38
CA LEU A 682 13.96 21.17 -7.29
C LEU A 682 13.36 21.71 -5.99
N TYR A 683 14.15 21.73 -4.92
CA TYR A 683 13.85 22.44 -3.69
C TYR A 683 13.64 23.94 -3.96
N GLU A 684 14.56 24.60 -4.66
CA GLU A 684 14.45 26.03 -5.02
C GLU A 684 13.21 26.32 -5.87
N LYS A 685 12.82 25.39 -6.74
CA LYS A 685 11.60 25.50 -7.57
C LYS A 685 10.31 25.11 -6.84
N GLY A 686 10.38 24.48 -5.67
CA GLY A 686 9.22 23.94 -4.97
C GLY A 686 8.49 22.84 -5.74
N ARG A 687 9.22 21.95 -6.45
CA ARG A 687 8.62 20.85 -7.24
C ARG A 687 9.27 19.51 -6.93
N ALA A 688 8.52 18.41 -7.04
CA ALA A 688 9.04 17.06 -6.84
C ALA A 688 9.73 16.45 -8.06
N TYR A 689 9.36 16.92 -9.26
CA TYR A 689 9.94 16.49 -10.53
C TYR A 689 9.80 17.61 -11.58
N GLU A 690 10.58 17.51 -12.65
CA GLU A 690 10.47 18.38 -13.83
C GLU A 690 10.94 17.70 -15.11
N THR A 691 10.46 18.23 -16.24
CA THR A 691 10.84 17.84 -17.60
C THR A 691 11.65 18.97 -18.23
N LEU A 692 12.81 18.66 -18.81
CA LEU A 692 13.71 19.63 -19.43
C LEU A 692 14.63 18.96 -20.47
N PRO A 693 15.21 19.73 -21.41
CA PRO A 693 16.19 19.20 -22.36
C PRO A 693 17.34 18.50 -21.65
N ARG A 694 17.76 17.33 -22.15
CA ARG A 694 18.87 16.56 -21.57
C ARG A 694 20.15 17.38 -21.44
N ASP A 695 20.45 18.19 -22.46
CA ASP A 695 21.65 19.02 -22.51
C ASP A 695 21.63 20.09 -21.40
N ASP A 696 20.47 20.66 -21.08
CA ASP A 696 20.33 21.62 -19.97
C ASP A 696 20.61 20.97 -18.60
N VAL A 697 20.23 19.70 -18.42
CA VAL A 697 20.54 18.94 -17.19
C VAL A 697 22.05 18.70 -17.09
N ILE A 698 22.70 18.35 -18.20
CA ILE A 698 24.15 18.11 -18.26
C ILE A 698 24.91 19.41 -17.97
N ASP A 699 24.52 20.52 -18.61
CA ASP A 699 25.14 21.82 -18.41
C ASP A 699 24.99 22.32 -16.97
N TYR A 700 23.85 22.05 -16.34
CA TYR A 700 23.66 22.30 -14.92
C TYR A 700 24.61 21.44 -14.06
N LEU A 701 24.65 20.13 -14.28
CA LEU A 701 25.47 19.21 -13.49
C LEU A 701 26.98 19.39 -13.68
N ASN A 702 27.44 19.82 -14.85
CA ASN A 702 28.85 20.13 -15.12
C ASN A 702 29.39 21.28 -14.25
N GLN A 703 28.52 22.08 -13.63
CA GLN A 703 28.91 23.10 -12.66
C GLN A 703 29.25 22.51 -11.28
N HIS A 704 28.85 21.25 -11.03
CA HIS A 704 28.96 20.58 -9.74
C HIS A 704 29.88 19.35 -9.77
N ILE A 705 29.96 18.65 -10.90
CA ILE A 705 30.71 17.40 -11.05
C ILE A 705 31.51 17.36 -12.35
N ALA A 706 32.58 16.54 -12.37
CA ALA A 706 33.50 16.48 -13.50
C ALA A 706 32.93 15.79 -14.76
N ASN A 707 32.00 14.84 -14.59
CA ASN A 707 31.47 14.02 -15.70
C ASN A 707 29.96 13.80 -15.59
N ALA A 708 29.18 14.84 -15.89
CA ALA A 708 27.71 14.77 -15.87
C ALA A 708 27.14 13.77 -16.89
N GLU A 709 27.76 13.64 -18.06
CA GLU A 709 27.33 12.71 -19.11
C GLU A 709 27.34 11.25 -18.63
N ALA A 710 28.37 10.85 -17.87
CA ALA A 710 28.43 9.50 -17.28
C ALA A 710 27.35 9.29 -16.21
N PHE A 711 27.12 10.30 -15.34
CA PHE A 711 26.07 10.25 -14.32
C PHE A 711 24.68 10.04 -14.94
N ILE A 712 24.33 10.87 -15.93
CA ILE A 712 23.04 10.77 -16.65
C ILE A 712 22.97 9.42 -17.37
N SER A 713 23.96 9.05 -18.17
CA SER A 713 23.96 7.79 -18.94
C SER A 713 23.83 6.53 -18.07
N ALA A 714 24.38 6.56 -16.84
CA ALA A 714 24.26 5.45 -15.89
C ALA A 714 22.82 5.25 -15.39
N LEU A 715 22.04 6.32 -15.31
CA LEU A 715 20.70 6.40 -14.74
C LEU A 715 19.59 6.57 -15.78
N GLU A 716 19.93 6.76 -17.04
CA GLU A 716 18.99 7.05 -18.11
C GLU A 716 18.33 5.76 -18.62
N LEU A 717 17.00 5.75 -18.67
CA LEU A 717 16.18 4.80 -19.40
C LEU A 717 15.82 5.41 -20.76
N VAL A 718 16.24 4.72 -21.82
CA VAL A 718 16.10 5.20 -23.20
C VAL A 718 14.94 4.46 -23.91
N PRO A 719 14.12 5.16 -24.70
CA PRO A 719 13.07 4.54 -25.50
C PRO A 719 13.63 3.47 -26.43
N ARG A 720 12.87 2.37 -26.57
CA ARG A 720 13.13 1.29 -27.52
C ARG A 720 11.96 1.21 -28.50
N PRO A 721 12.14 0.62 -29.70
CA PRO A 721 11.05 0.55 -30.69
C PRO A 721 9.78 -0.17 -30.20
N ALA A 722 9.93 -1.07 -29.24
CA ALA A 722 8.85 -1.66 -28.45
C ALA A 722 9.41 -2.12 -27.11
N TRP A 723 8.58 -2.23 -26.07
CA TRP A 723 8.97 -2.65 -24.73
C TRP A 723 9.56 -4.07 -24.71
N ARG A 724 9.02 -4.95 -25.56
CA ARG A 724 9.48 -6.33 -25.76
C ARG A 724 10.75 -6.44 -26.61
N ASN A 725 11.15 -5.38 -27.32
CA ASN A 725 12.37 -5.38 -28.11
C ASN A 725 13.59 -5.15 -27.19
N VAL A 726 14.35 -6.23 -26.95
CA VAL A 726 15.57 -6.19 -26.15
C VAL A 726 16.78 -6.46 -27.03
N SER A 727 17.72 -5.53 -27.06
CA SER A 727 18.96 -5.66 -27.83
C SER A 727 20.15 -5.91 -26.91
N PRO A 728 21.21 -6.62 -27.38
CA PRO A 728 22.46 -6.74 -26.64
C PRO A 728 23.00 -5.37 -26.21
N PRO A 729 23.62 -5.25 -25.02
CA PRO A 729 24.00 -6.33 -24.09
C PRO A 729 22.87 -6.79 -23.14
N PHE A 730 21.65 -6.28 -23.31
CA PHE A 730 20.49 -6.69 -22.51
C PHE A 730 19.93 -8.04 -22.98
N THR A 731 19.24 -8.72 -22.06
CA THR A 731 18.56 -9.99 -22.28
C THR A 731 17.10 -9.86 -21.88
N ASP A 732 16.25 -10.79 -22.31
CA ASP A 732 14.82 -10.74 -21.99
C ASP A 732 14.54 -10.65 -20.47
N GLN A 733 15.39 -11.28 -19.65
CA GLN A 733 15.30 -11.21 -18.18
C GLN A 733 15.42 -9.77 -17.63
N ASP A 734 16.07 -8.86 -18.36
CA ASP A 734 16.21 -7.47 -17.95
C ASP A 734 14.91 -6.66 -18.09
N ARG A 735 13.94 -7.12 -18.89
CA ARG A 735 12.62 -6.46 -18.98
C ARG A 735 11.52 -7.15 -18.17
N GLN A 736 11.68 -8.42 -17.79
CA GLN A 736 10.63 -9.25 -17.17
C GLN A 736 10.26 -8.78 -15.75
N PRO A 737 9.10 -8.14 -15.53
CA PRO A 737 8.82 -7.37 -14.29
C PRO A 737 8.66 -8.21 -13.01
N TRP A 738 8.57 -9.53 -13.10
CA TRP A 738 8.59 -10.46 -11.95
C TRP A 738 9.99 -10.78 -11.41
N ARG A 739 11.04 -10.29 -12.09
CA ARG A 739 12.43 -10.40 -11.63
C ARG A 739 12.88 -9.08 -10.99
N PHE A 740 13.63 -9.21 -9.90
CA PHE A 740 14.33 -8.08 -9.27
C PHE A 740 15.68 -7.81 -9.93
N ARG A 741 16.29 -6.66 -9.59
CA ARG A 741 17.67 -6.28 -9.96
C ARG A 741 17.91 -6.22 -11.47
N ARG A 742 16.86 -5.94 -12.24
CA ARG A 742 16.86 -5.83 -13.71
C ARG A 742 17.63 -4.61 -14.20
N ARG A 743 18.38 -4.76 -15.30
CA ARG A 743 19.17 -3.65 -15.87
C ARG A 743 18.35 -2.58 -16.59
N LEU A 744 17.15 -2.92 -17.06
CA LEU A 744 16.22 -2.01 -17.73
C LEU A 744 15.10 -1.51 -16.79
N SER A 745 15.23 -1.68 -15.48
CA SER A 745 14.21 -1.20 -14.56
C SER A 745 14.40 0.27 -14.20
N VAL A 746 13.29 0.98 -14.03
CA VAL A 746 13.26 2.36 -13.48
C VAL A 746 13.88 2.44 -12.09
N ALA A 747 13.89 1.34 -11.33
CA ALA A 747 14.57 1.27 -10.03
C ALA A 747 16.11 1.37 -10.13
N ARG A 748 16.67 1.19 -11.33
CA ARG A 748 18.09 1.40 -11.64
C ARG A 748 18.30 2.58 -12.59
N ARG A 749 17.32 2.87 -13.43
CA ARG A 749 17.35 3.91 -14.45
C ARG A 749 16.19 4.90 -14.29
N PRO A 750 16.21 5.73 -13.24
CA PRO A 750 15.12 6.63 -12.88
C PRO A 750 15.00 7.89 -13.75
N ILE A 751 16.00 8.21 -14.59
CA ILE A 751 15.96 9.35 -15.51
C ILE A 751 15.34 8.87 -16.81
N LEU A 752 14.19 9.43 -17.19
CA LEU A 752 13.43 8.96 -18.36
C LEU A 752 13.67 9.89 -19.54
N ARG A 753 14.31 9.41 -20.61
CA ARG A 753 14.40 10.19 -21.86
C ARG A 753 13.14 9.99 -22.68
N LEU A 754 12.41 11.06 -22.93
CA LEU A 754 11.05 10.97 -23.46
C LEU A 754 11.01 10.59 -24.94
N GLU A 755 12.09 10.83 -25.69
CA GLU A 755 12.20 10.48 -27.09
C GLU A 755 13.57 9.87 -27.46
N PRO A 756 13.70 9.15 -28.60
CA PRO A 756 14.94 8.46 -28.96
C PRO A 756 16.13 9.41 -29.18
N ALA A 757 15.87 10.64 -29.62
CA ALA A 757 16.90 11.65 -29.91
C ALA A 757 17.79 11.89 -28.70
N SER A 758 19.11 12.03 -28.92
CA SER A 758 20.08 12.12 -27.82
C SER A 758 19.90 13.39 -26.98
N ASN A 759 19.37 14.46 -27.56
CA ASN A 759 19.11 15.74 -26.88
C ASN A 759 17.63 15.91 -26.47
N ALA A 760 16.82 14.85 -26.55
CA ALA A 760 15.41 14.89 -26.18
C ALA A 760 15.24 15.25 -24.69
N ASP A 761 14.04 15.73 -24.35
CA ASP A 761 13.70 16.03 -22.98
C ASP A 761 13.82 14.80 -22.08
N VAL A 762 14.29 15.03 -20.86
CA VAL A 762 14.36 14.04 -19.80
C VAL A 762 13.49 14.46 -18.63
N VAL A 763 12.87 13.47 -17.98
CA VAL A 763 12.19 13.68 -16.70
C VAL A 763 13.17 13.40 -15.57
N ILE A 764 13.32 14.39 -14.70
CA ILE A 764 14.14 14.33 -13.49
C ILE A 764 13.22 14.36 -12.27
N ALA A 765 13.22 13.27 -11.52
CA ALA A 765 12.55 13.16 -10.23
C ALA A 765 13.59 12.75 -9.17
N PRO A 766 14.22 13.71 -8.45
CA PRO A 766 15.32 13.40 -7.54
C PRO A 766 14.92 12.42 -6.42
N GLY A 767 13.65 12.42 -5.99
CA GLY A 767 13.14 11.38 -5.09
C GLY A 767 13.29 9.96 -5.65
N MET A 768 12.99 9.75 -6.93
CA MET A 768 13.21 8.47 -7.62
C MET A 768 14.71 8.16 -7.77
N ILE A 769 15.54 9.16 -8.04
CA ILE A 769 17.00 9.01 -8.15
C ILE A 769 17.61 8.61 -6.80
N ARG A 770 17.15 9.21 -5.70
CA ARG A 770 17.56 8.84 -4.34
C ARG A 770 17.15 7.41 -3.99
N ASP A 771 15.93 7.00 -4.33
CA ASP A 771 15.47 5.62 -4.14
C ASP A 771 16.36 4.64 -4.92
N ALA A 772 16.64 4.94 -6.20
CA ALA A 772 17.51 4.13 -7.06
C ALA A 772 18.95 4.08 -6.54
N PHE A 773 19.49 5.21 -6.07
CA PHE A 773 20.82 5.29 -5.46
C PHE A 773 20.93 4.39 -4.23
N ALA A 774 19.97 4.47 -3.30
CA ALA A 774 19.95 3.62 -2.10
C ALA A 774 19.92 2.13 -2.47
N ILE A 775 19.09 1.75 -3.45
CA ILE A 775 19.00 0.38 -3.96
C ILE A 775 20.33 -0.05 -4.59
N MET A 776 20.91 0.75 -5.48
CA MET A 776 22.16 0.41 -6.16
C MET A 776 23.33 0.33 -5.20
N LEU A 777 23.49 1.31 -4.32
CA LEU A 777 24.54 1.35 -3.30
C LEU A 777 24.51 0.09 -2.44
N HIS A 778 23.33 -0.25 -1.90
CA HIS A 778 23.16 -1.47 -1.11
C HIS A 778 23.51 -2.74 -1.92
N ASN A 779 22.95 -2.90 -3.12
CA ASN A 779 23.15 -4.12 -3.90
C ASN A 779 24.59 -4.29 -4.42
N PHE A 780 25.27 -3.21 -4.82
CA PHE A 780 26.67 -3.28 -5.24
C PHE A 780 27.60 -3.51 -4.06
N TYR A 781 27.39 -2.77 -2.97
CA TYR A 781 28.22 -2.89 -1.76
C TYR A 781 28.15 -4.30 -1.19
N GLN A 782 26.95 -4.86 -1.06
CA GLN A 782 26.68 -6.21 -0.51
C GLN A 782 26.82 -7.34 -1.53
N GLY A 783 27.30 -7.07 -2.75
CA GLY A 783 27.52 -8.12 -3.77
C GLY A 783 26.26 -8.89 -4.22
N GLN A 784 25.08 -8.27 -4.17
CA GLN A 784 23.77 -8.90 -4.42
C GLN A 784 23.39 -9.03 -5.91
N PHE A 785 24.16 -8.41 -6.81
CA PHE A 785 23.97 -8.57 -8.24
C PHE A 785 24.58 -9.89 -8.76
N ASP A 786 23.90 -10.54 -9.70
CA ASP A 786 24.43 -11.70 -10.39
C ASP A 786 25.65 -11.31 -11.24
N LEU A 787 26.71 -12.15 -11.26
CA LEU A 787 27.96 -11.86 -12.00
C LEU A 787 27.74 -11.55 -13.48
N GLY A 788 26.73 -12.16 -14.11
CA GLY A 788 26.38 -11.90 -15.52
C GLY A 788 25.76 -10.52 -15.77
N THR A 789 25.26 -9.85 -14.73
CA THR A 789 24.65 -8.51 -14.81
C THR A 789 25.67 -7.39 -14.60
N LEU A 790 26.83 -7.71 -14.05
CA LEU A 790 27.93 -6.78 -13.80
C LEU A 790 28.77 -6.58 -15.08
N THR A 791 29.15 -5.34 -15.34
CA THR A 791 29.85 -4.96 -16.57
C THR A 791 31.37 -4.99 -16.37
N SER A 792 31.86 -4.33 -15.32
CA SER A 792 33.27 -4.15 -15.01
C SER A 792 33.90 -5.41 -14.39
N LYS A 793 35.22 -5.57 -14.53
CA LYS A 793 35.95 -6.66 -13.88
C LYS A 793 36.16 -6.39 -12.39
N GLU A 794 36.28 -5.11 -12.05
CA GLU A 794 36.49 -4.56 -10.72
C GLU A 794 35.27 -4.86 -9.84
N MET A 795 34.06 -4.59 -10.31
CA MET A 795 32.83 -4.90 -9.56
C MET A 795 32.59 -6.41 -9.43
N LYS A 796 32.97 -7.22 -10.42
CA LYS A 796 32.93 -8.68 -10.30
C LYS A 796 33.84 -9.18 -9.18
N ARG A 797 35.07 -8.66 -9.12
CA ARG A 797 36.04 -8.97 -8.05
C ARG A 797 35.56 -8.48 -6.69
N TRP A 798 35.00 -7.28 -6.61
CA TRP A 798 34.40 -6.75 -5.38
C TRP A 798 33.29 -7.67 -4.88
N ARG A 799 32.35 -8.05 -5.75
CA ARG A 799 31.26 -8.97 -5.42
C ARG A 799 31.78 -10.31 -4.90
N GLU A 800 32.80 -10.89 -5.52
CA GLU A 800 33.42 -12.14 -5.04
C GLU A 800 34.07 -11.96 -3.67
N HIS A 801 34.77 -10.84 -3.46
CA HIS A 801 35.43 -10.51 -2.20
C HIS A 801 34.42 -10.33 -1.05
N ILE A 802 33.40 -9.47 -1.22
CA ILE A 802 32.46 -9.15 -0.15
C ILE A 802 31.61 -10.36 0.24
N VAL A 803 31.16 -11.17 -0.73
CA VAL A 803 30.40 -12.40 -0.45
C VAL A 803 31.26 -13.42 0.32
N ALA A 804 32.55 -13.54 0.00
CA ALA A 804 33.45 -14.41 0.75
C ALA A 804 33.75 -13.87 2.17
N LYS A 805 33.86 -12.54 2.31
CA LYS A 805 34.07 -11.86 3.60
C LYS A 805 32.86 -12.03 4.52
N GLU A 806 31.65 -11.72 4.05
CA GLU A 806 30.40 -11.86 4.81
C GLU A 806 30.15 -13.31 5.24
N ALA A 807 30.42 -14.29 4.36
CA ALA A 807 30.32 -15.70 4.72
C ALA A 807 31.28 -16.08 5.87
N ALA A 808 32.54 -15.66 5.79
CA ALA A 808 33.53 -15.93 6.84
C ALA A 808 33.20 -15.21 8.16
N GLU A 809 32.71 -13.96 8.10
CA GLU A 809 32.26 -13.21 9.27
C GLU A 809 31.05 -13.87 9.94
N PHE A 810 30.11 -14.42 9.15
CA PHE A 810 28.99 -15.15 9.70
C PHE A 810 29.40 -16.46 10.38
N GLU A 811 30.29 -17.25 9.74
CA GLU A 811 30.87 -18.45 10.36
C GLU A 811 31.56 -18.13 11.70
N GLU A 812 32.33 -17.03 11.75
CA GLU A 812 33.00 -16.59 12.97
C GLU A 812 32.00 -16.19 14.07
N ARG A 813 30.92 -15.47 13.72
CA ARG A 813 29.84 -15.15 14.67
C ARG A 813 29.17 -16.39 15.25
N VAL A 814 28.99 -17.44 14.44
CA VAL A 814 28.44 -18.72 14.90
C VAL A 814 29.42 -19.42 15.84
N VAL A 815 30.71 -19.47 15.51
CA VAL A 815 31.76 -20.02 16.39
C VAL A 815 31.76 -19.33 17.75
N MET A 816 31.87 -18.01 17.77
CA MET A 816 31.91 -17.22 19.02
C MET A 816 30.69 -17.46 19.89
N HIS A 817 29.50 -17.49 19.28
CA HIS A 817 28.26 -17.68 20.03
C HIS A 817 28.12 -19.10 20.59
N LEU A 818 28.59 -20.13 19.87
CA LEU A 818 28.65 -21.49 20.40
C LEU A 818 29.65 -21.61 21.56
N GLU A 819 30.77 -20.90 21.50
CA GLU A 819 31.74 -20.83 22.61
C GLU A 819 31.15 -20.15 23.86
N GLU A 820 30.36 -19.09 23.69
CA GLU A 820 29.60 -18.45 24.78
C GLU A 820 28.59 -19.42 25.42
N LEU A 821 28.05 -20.35 24.63
CA LEU A 821 27.13 -21.41 25.06
C LEU A 821 27.83 -22.65 25.63
N GLY A 822 29.16 -22.60 25.82
CA GLY A 822 29.95 -23.69 26.42
C GLY A 822 30.36 -24.80 25.46
N TRP A 823 30.18 -24.63 24.15
CA TRP A 823 30.69 -25.56 23.14
C TRP A 823 32.09 -25.18 22.68
N ASN A 824 32.84 -26.14 22.13
CA ASN A 824 34.02 -25.84 21.36
C ASN A 824 33.63 -25.76 19.87
N ALA A 825 34.16 -24.80 19.12
CA ALA A 825 33.83 -24.67 17.70
C ALA A 825 35.04 -24.24 16.85
N ARG A 826 35.07 -24.66 15.57
CA ARG A 826 36.09 -24.27 14.59
C ARG A 826 35.48 -24.08 13.21
N ARG A 827 35.87 -23.01 12.51
CA ARG A 827 35.42 -22.75 11.13
C ARG A 827 36.32 -23.37 10.05
N GLY A 828 35.74 -23.64 8.87
CA GLY A 828 36.45 -24.04 7.65
C GLY A 828 37.24 -25.34 7.76
N VAL A 829 36.71 -26.34 8.48
CA VAL A 829 37.42 -27.59 8.77
C VAL A 829 37.39 -28.51 7.54
N LYS A 830 38.56 -28.87 7.04
CA LYS A 830 38.70 -29.77 5.87
C LYS A 830 38.68 -31.24 6.30
N PHE A 831 37.87 -32.07 5.63
CA PHE A 831 37.82 -33.51 5.91
C PHE A 831 39.20 -34.22 5.92
N PRO A 832 40.12 -33.99 4.96
CA PRO A 832 41.44 -34.61 5.00
C PRO A 832 42.24 -34.30 6.26
N HIS A 833 42.01 -33.15 6.90
CA HIS A 833 42.65 -32.78 8.15
C HIS A 833 42.14 -33.63 9.32
N VAL A 834 40.82 -33.90 9.36
CA VAL A 834 40.20 -34.74 10.40
C VAL A 834 40.53 -36.22 10.17
N LEU A 835 40.49 -36.68 8.93
CA LEU A 835 40.66 -38.09 8.58
C LEU A 835 42.13 -38.55 8.49
N GLY A 836 43.07 -37.60 8.43
CA GLY A 836 44.51 -37.91 8.27
C GLY A 836 44.88 -38.52 6.92
N LYS A 837 43.98 -38.49 5.93
CA LYS A 837 44.19 -39.03 4.58
C LYS A 837 43.47 -38.20 3.52
N ALA A 838 43.99 -38.22 2.29
CA ALA A 838 43.31 -37.66 1.14
C ALA A 838 42.05 -38.47 0.80
N LEU A 839 40.99 -37.79 0.39
CA LEU A 839 39.78 -38.40 -0.14
C LEU A 839 39.85 -38.50 -1.67
N SER A 840 39.22 -39.53 -2.24
CA SER A 840 39.10 -39.70 -3.69
C SER A 840 38.17 -38.68 -4.34
N GLU A 841 37.23 -38.13 -3.58
CA GLU A 841 36.29 -37.08 -3.99
C GLU A 841 36.45 -35.89 -3.03
N ASP A 842 36.53 -34.67 -3.58
CA ASP A 842 36.53 -33.44 -2.78
C ASP A 842 35.09 -33.05 -2.42
N LEU A 843 34.73 -33.24 -1.16
CA LEU A 843 33.40 -32.90 -0.62
C LEU A 843 33.34 -31.45 -0.10
N GLY A 844 34.46 -30.72 -0.18
CA GLY A 844 34.61 -29.40 0.41
C GLY A 844 34.88 -29.43 1.92
N ASP A 845 34.80 -28.25 2.51
CA ASP A 845 34.94 -27.94 3.92
C ASP A 845 33.63 -28.07 4.71
N ILE A 846 33.79 -28.21 6.02
CA ILE A 846 32.75 -28.04 7.02
C ILE A 846 32.80 -26.57 7.44
N ASP A 847 31.73 -25.81 7.16
CA ASP A 847 31.68 -24.36 7.44
C ASP A 847 31.98 -24.10 8.94
N VAL A 848 31.26 -24.76 9.85
CA VAL A 848 31.57 -24.79 11.29
C VAL A 848 31.46 -26.20 11.86
N LEU A 849 32.51 -26.68 12.51
CA LEU A 849 32.53 -27.92 13.29
C LEU A 849 32.46 -27.58 14.78
N ALA A 850 31.38 -27.95 15.44
CA ALA A 850 31.18 -27.73 16.88
C ALA A 850 31.15 -29.05 17.65
N TRP A 851 31.68 -29.08 18.87
CA TRP A 851 31.65 -30.25 19.74
C TRP A 851 31.59 -29.89 21.23
N HIS A 852 30.98 -30.78 22.01
CA HIS A 852 30.83 -30.65 23.45
C HIS A 852 31.53 -31.82 24.17
N GLU A 853 31.89 -31.63 25.44
CA GLU A 853 32.64 -32.63 26.23
C GLU A 853 31.85 -33.93 26.48
N ASP A 854 30.52 -33.87 26.37
CA ASP A 854 29.63 -35.04 26.48
C ASP A 854 29.61 -35.95 25.24
N GLY A 855 30.41 -35.63 24.22
CA GLY A 855 30.54 -36.43 22.99
C GLY A 855 29.64 -35.99 21.84
N ARG A 856 28.82 -34.94 21.99
CA ARG A 856 28.05 -34.40 20.87
C ARG A 856 28.94 -33.62 19.90
N VAL A 857 28.74 -33.83 18.61
CA VAL A 857 29.45 -33.17 17.51
C VAL A 857 28.45 -32.72 16.45
N MET A 858 28.52 -31.45 16.06
CA MET A 858 27.63 -30.84 15.08
C MET A 858 28.44 -30.34 13.87
N LEU A 859 28.05 -30.76 12.68
CA LEU A 859 28.50 -30.17 11.42
C LEU A 859 27.47 -29.11 11.02
N LEU A 860 27.85 -27.84 11.09
CA LEU A 860 26.97 -26.72 10.77
C LEU A 860 27.33 -26.16 9.39
N GLU A 861 26.37 -26.14 8.48
CA GLU A 861 26.46 -25.38 7.23
C GLU A 861 25.92 -23.98 7.48
N CYS A 862 26.78 -22.97 7.38
CA CYS A 862 26.43 -21.59 7.66
C CYS A 862 26.12 -20.89 6.33
N LYS A 863 24.93 -20.29 6.22
CA LYS A 863 24.53 -19.55 5.02
C LYS A 863 23.91 -18.21 5.37
N ASP A 864 24.62 -17.14 5.05
CA ASP A 864 24.04 -15.81 4.97
C ASP A 864 23.43 -15.63 3.57
N LEU A 865 22.11 -15.83 3.50
CA LEU A 865 21.40 -15.77 2.22
C LEU A 865 20.70 -14.43 2.08
N GLN A 866 20.77 -13.90 0.86
CA GLN A 866 19.98 -12.74 0.49
C GLN A 866 18.50 -12.96 0.77
N PHE A 867 17.86 -11.91 1.30
CA PHE A 867 16.42 -11.87 1.48
C PHE A 867 15.69 -11.91 0.12
N ALA A 868 14.95 -12.99 -0.14
CA ALA A 868 14.14 -13.16 -1.34
C ALA A 868 12.82 -12.38 -1.24
N LYS A 869 12.52 -11.54 -2.24
CA LYS A 869 11.42 -10.58 -2.19
C LYS A 869 10.23 -10.95 -3.09
N THR A 870 10.42 -11.82 -4.10
CA THR A 870 9.33 -12.33 -4.95
C THR A 870 9.09 -13.82 -4.73
N PRO A 871 7.88 -14.31 -5.08
CA PRO A 871 7.61 -15.74 -5.22
C PRO A 871 8.66 -16.47 -6.08
N SER A 872 9.10 -15.87 -7.20
CA SER A 872 10.16 -16.43 -8.04
C SER A 872 11.49 -16.59 -7.32
N GLU A 873 11.95 -15.55 -6.61
CA GLU A 873 13.20 -15.61 -5.84
C GLU A 873 13.11 -16.62 -4.70
N ILE A 874 11.98 -16.64 -3.99
CA ILE A 874 11.71 -17.57 -2.89
C ILE A 874 11.74 -19.01 -3.40
N ALA A 875 11.02 -19.31 -4.48
CA ALA A 875 11.00 -20.64 -5.08
C ALA A 875 12.39 -21.05 -5.61
N LYS A 876 13.12 -20.12 -6.26
CA LYS A 876 14.50 -20.35 -6.72
C LYS A 876 15.48 -20.58 -5.56
N GLN A 877 15.27 -19.96 -4.40
CA GLN A 877 16.09 -20.19 -3.21
C GLN A 877 15.78 -21.56 -2.62
N LEU A 878 14.50 -21.89 -2.44
CA LEU A 878 14.06 -23.21 -1.95
C LEU A 878 14.55 -24.36 -2.83
N SER A 879 14.59 -24.17 -4.17
CA SER A 879 15.06 -25.21 -5.08
C SER A 879 16.52 -25.61 -4.90
N LYS A 880 17.32 -24.80 -4.19
CA LYS A 880 18.72 -25.13 -3.84
C LYS A 880 18.86 -25.99 -2.58
N PHE A 881 17.77 -26.25 -1.84
CA PHE A 881 17.79 -26.93 -0.54
C PHE A 881 16.76 -28.08 -0.48
N ARG A 882 16.67 -28.91 -1.52
CA ARG A 882 15.73 -30.04 -1.58
C ARG A 882 16.34 -31.38 -1.17
N GLY A 883 17.67 -31.47 -1.09
CA GLY A 883 18.38 -32.72 -0.83
C GLY A 883 18.42 -33.62 -2.06
N GLN A 884 18.30 -33.04 -3.25
CA GLN A 884 18.19 -33.76 -4.51
C GLN A 884 19.34 -33.43 -5.47
N THR A 885 19.37 -34.17 -6.56
CA THR A 885 20.31 -33.98 -7.67
C THR A 885 19.57 -33.36 -8.85
N ASP A 886 20.15 -32.36 -9.51
CA ASP A 886 19.56 -31.77 -10.71
C ASP A 886 19.53 -32.77 -11.89
N GLU A 887 18.83 -32.40 -12.98
CA GLU A 887 18.73 -33.22 -14.20
C GLU A 887 20.09 -33.56 -14.83
N LYS A 888 21.16 -32.84 -14.45
CA LYS A 888 22.55 -33.03 -14.92
C LYS A 888 23.40 -33.83 -13.94
N GLY A 889 22.81 -34.41 -12.89
CA GLY A 889 23.54 -35.21 -11.91
C GLY A 889 24.28 -34.40 -10.85
N ARG A 890 24.04 -33.09 -10.72
CA ARG A 890 24.70 -32.23 -9.72
C ARG A 890 23.87 -32.11 -8.44
N PRO A 891 24.42 -32.42 -7.25
CA PRO A 891 23.70 -32.31 -5.99
C PRO A 891 23.46 -30.84 -5.63
N ASP A 892 22.27 -30.55 -5.09
CA ASP A 892 21.95 -29.26 -4.50
C ASP A 892 22.72 -29.02 -3.18
N LEU A 893 22.53 -27.84 -2.56
CA LEU A 893 23.31 -27.45 -1.38
C LEU A 893 23.03 -28.36 -0.18
N LEU A 894 21.76 -28.76 0.00
CA LEU A 894 21.38 -29.68 1.07
C LEU A 894 21.95 -31.09 0.82
N ALA A 895 21.87 -31.61 -0.41
CA ALA A 895 22.41 -32.91 -0.75
C ALA A 895 23.93 -32.98 -0.52
N LYS A 896 24.66 -31.88 -0.79
CA LYS A 896 26.09 -31.78 -0.46
C LYS A 896 26.34 -31.85 1.04
N HIS A 897 25.57 -31.10 1.83
CA HIS A 897 25.69 -31.12 3.29
C HIS A 897 25.37 -32.52 3.87
N LEU A 898 24.28 -33.16 3.43
CA LEU A 898 23.91 -34.51 3.87
C LEU A 898 24.99 -35.54 3.53
N LYS A 899 25.65 -35.43 2.38
CA LYS A 899 26.80 -36.27 2.04
C LYS A 899 27.98 -36.07 3.00
N ARG A 900 28.26 -34.83 3.42
CA ARG A 900 29.31 -34.52 4.41
C ARG A 900 28.98 -35.14 5.77
N VAL A 901 27.73 -35.00 6.24
CA VAL A 901 27.26 -35.58 7.50
C VAL A 901 27.33 -37.11 7.47
N ALA A 902 26.90 -37.73 6.37
CA ALA A 902 26.98 -39.18 6.19
C ALA A 902 28.43 -39.68 6.23
N LEU A 903 29.35 -39.00 5.54
CA LEU A 903 30.77 -39.36 5.59
C LEU A 903 31.36 -39.19 7.00
N ALA A 904 31.03 -38.09 7.70
CA ALA A 904 31.50 -37.86 9.06
C ALA A 904 31.01 -38.97 10.00
N THR A 905 29.75 -39.39 9.84
CA THR A 905 29.14 -40.49 10.59
C THR A 905 29.80 -41.84 10.29
N GLU A 906 30.10 -42.14 9.02
CA GLU A 906 30.84 -43.34 8.62
C GLU A 906 32.26 -43.36 9.21
N GLN A 907 32.90 -42.20 9.30
CA GLN A 907 34.26 -42.02 9.82
C GLN A 907 34.28 -41.52 11.27
N LYS A 908 33.24 -41.82 12.07
CA LYS A 908 33.09 -41.28 13.44
C LYS A 908 34.30 -41.51 14.35
N ASP A 909 35.02 -42.61 14.19
CA ASP A 909 36.22 -42.91 15.00
C ASP A 909 37.38 -41.95 14.70
N ALA A 910 37.50 -41.48 13.45
CA ALA A 910 38.47 -40.48 13.08
C ALA A 910 38.14 -39.13 13.74
N PHE A 911 36.86 -38.73 13.72
CA PHE A 911 36.39 -37.53 14.42
C PHE A 911 36.60 -37.63 15.93
N ARG A 912 36.24 -38.76 16.55
CA ARG A 912 36.45 -39.01 17.98
C ARG A 912 37.92 -38.85 18.38
N THR A 913 38.82 -39.42 17.57
CA THR A 913 40.27 -39.34 17.80
C THR A 913 40.79 -37.92 17.59
N HIS A 914 40.34 -37.24 16.52
CA HIS A 914 40.76 -35.88 16.19
C HIS A 914 40.31 -34.85 17.25
N LEU A 915 39.10 -35.01 17.78
CA LEU A 915 38.50 -34.11 18.77
C LEU A 915 38.80 -34.51 20.22
N ASN A 916 39.49 -35.64 20.45
CA ASN A 916 39.82 -36.19 21.77
C ASN A 916 38.61 -36.42 22.68
N LEU A 917 37.56 -37.06 22.14
CA LEU A 917 36.32 -37.37 22.86
C LEU A 917 36.26 -38.83 23.32
N SER A 918 35.63 -39.08 24.48
CA SER A 918 35.42 -40.45 24.99
C SER A 918 34.38 -41.22 24.18
N GLU A 919 33.28 -40.55 23.84
CA GLU A 919 32.20 -41.05 22.99
C GLU A 919 31.88 -40.00 21.92
N ILE A 920 31.20 -40.41 20.84
CA ILE A 920 30.85 -39.48 19.77
C ILE A 920 29.44 -39.74 19.21
N ALA A 921 28.65 -38.68 19.14
CA ALA A 921 27.39 -38.59 18.41
C ALA A 921 27.48 -37.43 17.42
N ILE A 922 27.48 -37.73 16.12
CA ILE A 922 27.59 -36.75 15.04
C ILE A 922 26.19 -36.46 14.50
N ASP A 923 25.88 -35.17 14.35
CA ASP A 923 24.67 -34.69 13.66
C ASP A 923 25.00 -33.46 12.80
N GLY A 924 24.03 -33.01 11.98
CA GLY A 924 24.16 -31.86 11.08
C GLY A 924 23.05 -30.83 11.26
N ALA A 925 23.39 -29.56 11.03
CA ALA A 925 22.40 -28.48 10.95
C ALA A 925 22.72 -27.48 9.82
N LEU A 926 21.69 -26.87 9.25
CA LEU A 926 21.83 -25.64 8.48
C LEU A 926 21.57 -24.45 9.40
N VAL A 927 22.48 -23.49 9.43
CA VAL A 927 22.38 -22.26 10.22
C VAL A 927 22.30 -21.07 9.28
N PHE A 928 21.22 -20.29 9.38
CA PHE A 928 20.99 -19.09 8.57
C PHE A 928 21.17 -17.81 9.38
N ALA A 929 21.76 -16.79 8.79
CA ALA A 929 21.99 -15.50 9.47
C ALA A 929 20.68 -14.79 9.84
N HIS A 930 19.64 -14.98 9.04
CA HIS A 930 18.33 -14.34 9.18
C HIS A 930 17.21 -15.33 8.83
N THR A 931 15.96 -14.93 9.09
CA THR A 931 14.78 -15.67 8.63
C THR A 931 14.83 -15.84 7.11
N VAL A 932 14.77 -17.10 6.66
CA VAL A 932 14.82 -17.48 5.24
C VAL A 932 13.57 -18.29 4.86
N PRO A 933 13.25 -18.45 3.56
CA PRO A 933 12.11 -19.26 3.15
C PRO A 933 12.11 -20.70 3.69
N MET A 934 13.30 -21.29 3.88
CA MET A 934 13.46 -22.64 4.41
C MET A 934 12.88 -22.79 5.82
N SER A 935 12.88 -21.72 6.62
CA SER A 935 12.28 -21.70 7.96
C SER A 935 10.77 -21.98 7.94
N PHE A 936 10.09 -21.61 6.84
CA PHE A 936 8.64 -21.81 6.65
C PHE A 936 8.32 -23.05 5.80
N ALA A 937 9.30 -23.58 5.07
CA ALA A 937 9.20 -24.84 4.34
C ALA A 937 9.76 -26.03 5.15
N ALA A 938 9.83 -25.92 6.48
CA ALA A 938 10.49 -26.89 7.36
C ALA A 938 9.93 -28.31 7.23
N GLU A 939 8.63 -28.51 6.99
CA GLU A 939 8.08 -29.86 6.76
C GLU A 939 8.68 -30.54 5.52
N ARG A 940 9.17 -29.78 4.52
CA ARG A 940 9.81 -30.34 3.32
C ARG A 940 11.30 -30.63 3.52
N ILE A 941 11.96 -29.98 4.47
CA ILE A 941 13.44 -29.95 4.62
C ILE A 941 13.90 -30.52 5.95
N GLY A 942 13.22 -30.15 7.04
CA GLY A 942 13.53 -30.48 8.44
C GLY A 942 13.41 -31.96 8.80
N HIS A 943 12.85 -32.80 7.92
CA HIS A 943 12.92 -34.26 8.07
C HIS A 943 14.33 -34.83 7.81
N SER A 944 15.17 -34.09 7.08
CA SER A 944 16.49 -34.56 6.64
C SER A 944 17.65 -33.96 7.44
N VAL A 945 17.48 -32.75 7.98
CA VAL A 945 18.51 -32.03 8.75
C VAL A 945 17.88 -30.97 9.64
N THR A 946 18.49 -30.66 10.79
CA THR A 946 18.05 -29.58 11.66
C THR A 946 18.22 -28.21 10.97
N LEU A 947 17.23 -27.33 11.09
CA LEU A 947 17.28 -25.96 10.56
C LEU A 947 17.24 -24.95 11.70
N LEU A 948 18.21 -24.04 11.72
CA LEU A 948 18.33 -22.99 12.74
C LEU A 948 18.53 -21.63 12.08
N THR A 949 17.93 -20.59 12.63
CA THR A 949 18.43 -19.21 12.45
C THR A 949 19.48 -18.91 13.53
N TYR A 950 20.28 -17.86 13.34
CA TYR A 950 21.30 -17.45 14.32
C TYR A 950 20.70 -17.27 15.72
N ASP A 951 19.56 -16.59 15.84
CA ASP A 951 18.87 -16.36 17.11
C ASP A 951 18.29 -17.65 17.76
N GLN A 952 18.25 -18.76 17.03
CA GLN A 952 17.79 -20.06 17.53
C GLN A 952 18.93 -20.93 18.07
N LEU A 953 20.19 -20.47 17.97
CA LEU A 953 21.34 -21.19 18.53
C LEU A 953 21.22 -21.29 20.06
N ASP A 954 20.92 -20.19 20.75
CA ASP A 954 20.68 -20.15 22.20
C ASP A 954 19.73 -21.26 22.69
N PRO A 955 18.44 -21.28 22.29
CA PRO A 955 17.50 -22.27 22.80
C PRO A 955 17.85 -23.69 22.38
N PHE A 956 18.50 -23.91 21.23
CA PHE A 956 18.87 -25.25 20.75
C PHE A 956 20.07 -25.83 21.50
N PHE A 957 21.11 -25.02 21.71
CA PHE A 957 22.36 -25.45 22.33
C PHE A 957 22.35 -25.33 23.87
N SER A 958 21.46 -24.51 24.44
CA SER A 958 21.26 -24.39 25.90
C SER A 958 20.33 -25.45 26.51
N SER A 959 19.43 -26.06 25.72
CA SER A 959 18.38 -26.95 26.22
C SER A 959 18.83 -28.39 26.51
N ALA A 960 20.14 -28.63 26.60
CA ALA A 960 20.72 -29.94 26.90
C ALA A 960 21.29 -30.03 28.32
N HIS A 961 20.45 -29.74 29.32
CA HIS A 961 20.67 -30.13 30.71
C HIS A 961 19.69 -31.23 31.12
#